data_AF-L0JXI3-F1
#
_entry.id   AF-L0JXI3-F1
#
_cell.length_a   1.000
_cell.length_b   1.000
_cell.length_c   1.000
_cell.angle_alpha   90.00
_cell.angle_beta   90.00
_cell.angle_gamma   90.00
#
_symmetry.space_group_name_H-M   'P 1'
#
loop_
_entity.id
_entity.type
_entity.pdbx_description
1 polymer ?
#
loop_
_entity_poly.entity_id
_entity_poly.type
_entity_poly.pdbx_seq_one_letter_code
_entity_poly.pdbx_strand_id
1 'polypeptide(L)'
;MKSSRREVLGTITTAGVVGYVSRSNTASQEETNQKIGFPLEFAWDTEFSGVSHHVSRSEETVFVGVGRESIDDQIIALDLMSGREQWTIDVSSIVGTPIYDSDSNYVFTSVGNAVAAYDYDTQEQVWQTQLQYETTYYIVHPFEDFVLAENYEIDTLGRDRYEYRHSQLVALDKSTGEIKWRIESQTRLILVGETDDTLYLSQGADVFETDPYQPLELTPEITALDKETKDERWTSPPLEDFETILDGFDQGIVWLATNGRASALDSQTGDTYWETQLTPATPSSVGQAGPYGFVLDESDTITAFAASDGEIVWQQSYEESSGQFAVTEDTLINQTDSGFQCIDTVTGEVIDTYSIVGPVETVYGDVETVAVQTESGIHLYHGQRYLTDSALDDARGIGLLHGSVLATVSGYGEKLTAAEIAFEERQYSRAQELAESAERRGRLITGGAGIAVLGLIGSIGAGTYRHLQRRKYWNQIQTDYETTVKKAVTLQDTLPEYSDAVEHRIEDGAPDQYESLDDARQAVTDLDRFLEVLDNYATVRDQITELQKSTDCDIWYVINQEERLTVEPSTPVIGLDQDVDRLQTIVEATAETLRQKTKVEQQAAEVGSAADDYDWMSAVDQAEQALREGDLDQIRDAQESLSTINTTLEMIEQRQQLVARIDSEGRVAGINQLQLQNRIEAEPYPADVSGAVDRMEIYDDLVTCIERIAVVVRWESRVATDDIVDNINSQIEKNEPDSDLQAKIAEQVNELETLREAATQAYDALDDLCSAQDSQQTTPEVNELETELHKALVAGDAEQVDDISKRLQSMVDATWELNDVIEFDWQEFENLVARLYEDKGYDTRVTQRADDRGIDIIAENGQNQLIIQAKRHSFGNNVGRPTVQKTIGALSGTSANMAVIVTTAGFTQSAKEEAGRHIGRIKLVNGPQLISELNKSHLTPVAYETLQSDGLP
;
A
#
# COMPACT_ATOMS: atom_id res chain seq x y z
N MET A 1 12.85 -31.06 38.14
CA MET A 1 11.40 -31.34 38.03
C MET A 1 10.77 -30.24 37.18
N LYS A 2 9.69 -30.59 36.48
CA LYS A 2 9.01 -29.86 35.40
C LYS A 2 8.43 -28.47 35.79
N SER A 3 8.24 -27.67 34.73
CA SER A 3 7.20 -26.63 34.46
C SER A 3 7.22 -25.35 35.31
N SER A 4 6.89 -24.14 34.82
CA SER A 4 5.95 -23.74 33.75
C SER A 4 6.22 -22.31 33.21
N ARG A 5 5.61 -22.00 32.04
CA ARG A 5 5.39 -20.70 31.37
C ARG A 5 4.90 -19.54 32.28
N ARG A 6 5.40 -18.31 32.07
CA ARG A 6 4.73 -16.97 31.90
C ARG A 6 5.60 -15.80 32.42
N GLU A 7 5.38 -14.62 31.83
CA GLU A 7 6.04 -13.29 31.97
C GLU A 7 7.24 -13.07 31.02
N VAL A 8 7.14 -12.49 29.80
CA VAL A 8 6.47 -11.31 29.20
C VAL A 8 7.32 -10.01 29.25
N LEU A 9 7.82 -9.65 28.04
CA LEU A 9 8.08 -8.32 27.41
C LEU A 9 9.21 -7.34 27.85
N GLY A 10 9.81 -6.74 26.82
CA GLY A 10 10.72 -5.57 26.78
C GLY A 10 12.13 -5.94 26.27
N THR A 11 12.68 -5.51 25.12
CA THR A 11 12.45 -4.31 24.30
C THR A 11 13.19 -4.46 22.94
N ILE A 12 12.64 -3.86 21.87
CA ILE A 12 13.25 -3.40 20.59
C ILE A 12 13.82 -4.44 19.60
N THR A 13 13.20 -4.53 18.42
CA THR A 13 13.92 -4.44 17.13
C THR A 13 12.98 -3.99 16.02
N THR A 14 13.09 -2.72 15.66
CA THR A 14 12.63 -2.14 14.39
C THR A 14 13.66 -2.52 13.33
N ALA A 15 13.33 -3.43 12.42
CA ALA A 15 14.04 -3.69 11.17
C ALA A 15 13.20 -4.59 10.26
N GLY A 16 12.83 -4.06 9.09
CA GLY A 16 12.31 -4.71 7.86
C GLY A 16 11.60 -6.05 8.02
N VAL A 17 10.26 -6.03 7.90
CA VAL A 17 9.47 -7.24 7.71
C VAL A 17 9.60 -7.65 6.24
N VAL A 18 10.55 -8.56 5.94
CA VAL A 18 10.48 -9.34 4.70
C VAL A 18 9.25 -10.25 4.82
N GLY A 19 8.20 -9.96 4.05
CA GLY A 19 6.96 -10.74 4.02
C GLY A 19 7.22 -12.20 3.65
N TYR A 20 6.89 -13.12 4.55
CA TYR A 20 6.92 -14.56 4.27
C TYR A 20 5.55 -15.00 3.76
N VAL A 21 5.45 -15.32 2.46
CA VAL A 21 4.28 -15.99 1.85
C VAL A 21 4.30 -17.47 2.21
N SER A 22 3.19 -18.01 2.74
CA SER A 22 3.04 -19.44 3.02
C SER A 22 1.99 -20.06 2.09
N ARG A 23 2.38 -21.11 1.36
CA ARG A 23 1.51 -21.82 0.41
C ARG A 23 0.78 -22.98 1.10
N SER A 24 -0.53 -23.10 0.88
CA SER A 24 -1.28 -24.32 1.25
C SER A 24 -1.56 -25.13 -0.02
N ASN A 25 -1.02 -26.35 -0.09
CA ASN A 25 -1.01 -27.15 -1.31
C ASN A 25 -2.29 -28.00 -1.38
N THR A 26 -3.28 -27.60 -2.18
CA THR A 26 -4.53 -28.37 -2.35
C THR A 26 -5.00 -28.54 -3.81
N ALA A 27 -4.11 -28.97 -4.73
CA ALA A 27 -4.54 -29.71 -5.93
C ALA A 27 -3.40 -30.56 -6.50
N SER A 28 -3.74 -31.68 -7.13
CA SER A 28 -2.82 -32.56 -7.86
C SER A 28 -2.20 -31.83 -9.06
N GLN A 29 -0.90 -32.08 -9.31
CA GLN A 29 -0.14 -31.58 -10.47
C GLN A 29 -0.70 -32.09 -11.82
N GLU A 30 -1.87 -31.64 -12.24
CA GLU A 30 -2.24 -31.56 -13.65
C GLU A 30 -1.90 -30.13 -14.11
N GLU A 31 -1.12 -30.01 -15.20
CA GLU A 31 -0.85 -28.70 -15.82
C GLU A 31 -2.19 -28.05 -16.15
N THR A 32 -2.52 -26.95 -15.47
CA THR A 32 -3.76 -26.23 -15.73
C THR A 32 -3.60 -25.50 -17.05
N ASN A 33 -4.52 -25.74 -17.99
CA ASN A 33 -4.49 -25.22 -19.36
C ASN A 33 -4.89 -23.73 -19.46
N GLN A 34 -4.73 -23.01 -18.36
CA GLN A 34 -5.13 -21.62 -18.15
C GLN A 34 -4.15 -20.68 -18.86
N LYS A 35 -4.62 -19.54 -19.39
CA LYS A 35 -3.76 -18.63 -20.16
C LYS A 35 -2.67 -18.02 -19.31
N ILE A 36 -2.94 -17.58 -18.08
CA ILE A 36 -1.92 -17.01 -17.18
C ILE A 36 -0.82 -18.02 -16.81
N GLY A 37 -1.20 -19.29 -16.67
CA GLY A 37 -0.28 -20.38 -16.35
C GLY A 37 0.11 -20.42 -14.87
N PHE A 38 0.06 -21.61 -14.27
CA PHE A 38 0.27 -21.83 -12.84
C PHE A 38 1.40 -22.83 -12.55
N PRO A 39 2.05 -22.77 -11.37
CA PRO A 39 1.81 -21.81 -10.28
C PRO A 39 2.32 -20.40 -10.63
N LEU A 40 1.70 -19.38 -10.03
CA LEU A 40 2.22 -18.02 -10.09
C LEU A 40 3.51 -17.96 -9.27
N GLU A 41 4.48 -17.23 -9.77
CA GLU A 41 5.75 -16.98 -9.09
C GLU A 41 5.79 -15.54 -8.61
N PHE A 42 6.13 -15.35 -7.33
CA PHE A 42 6.35 -14.02 -6.78
C PHE A 42 7.49 -13.32 -7.53
N ALA A 43 7.22 -12.11 -8.04
CA ALA A 43 8.19 -11.33 -8.79
C ALA A 43 8.95 -10.36 -7.86
N TRP A 44 8.22 -9.43 -7.25
CA TRP A 44 8.76 -8.40 -6.37
C TRP A 44 7.64 -7.76 -5.52
N ASP A 45 8.05 -7.01 -4.51
CA ASP A 45 7.20 -6.12 -3.73
C ASP A 45 7.88 -4.74 -3.60
N THR A 46 7.06 -3.69 -3.59
CA THR A 46 7.50 -2.29 -3.43
C THR A 46 6.62 -1.63 -2.37
N GLU A 47 7.24 -1.13 -1.30
CA GLU A 47 6.59 -0.39 -0.24
C GLU A 47 6.66 1.13 -0.48
N PHE A 48 5.62 1.86 -0.08
CA PHE A 48 5.54 3.31 -0.20
C PHE A 48 5.46 3.99 1.17
N SER A 49 5.97 5.22 1.28
CA SER A 49 5.90 6.02 2.51
C SER A 49 4.61 6.83 2.65
N GLY A 50 3.49 6.29 2.17
CA GLY A 50 2.17 6.93 2.11
C GLY A 50 1.10 5.89 1.75
N VAL A 51 -0.17 6.32 1.66
CA VAL A 51 -1.28 5.43 1.30
C VAL A 51 -1.32 5.30 -0.21
N SER A 52 -1.15 4.08 -0.72
CA SER A 52 -1.37 3.81 -2.13
C SER A 52 -2.87 3.84 -2.42
N HIS A 53 -3.32 4.74 -3.29
CA HIS A 53 -4.75 4.88 -3.59
C HIS A 53 -5.16 4.05 -4.80
N HIS A 54 -4.40 4.07 -5.89
CA HIS A 54 -4.81 3.43 -7.14
C HIS A 54 -3.64 2.99 -8.01
N VAL A 55 -3.81 1.87 -8.74
CA VAL A 55 -2.79 1.28 -9.61
C VAL A 55 -3.33 1.13 -11.03
N SER A 56 -2.55 1.53 -12.03
CA SER A 56 -2.75 1.15 -13.42
C SER A 56 -1.45 0.58 -14.00
N ARG A 57 -1.50 0.07 -15.23
CA ARG A 57 -0.31 -0.49 -15.87
C ARG A 57 -0.32 -0.33 -17.38
N SER A 58 0.89 -0.41 -17.94
CA SER A 58 1.19 -0.60 -19.35
C SER A 58 1.87 -1.97 -19.57
N GLU A 59 2.46 -2.21 -20.75
CA GLU A 59 3.22 -3.42 -21.04
C GLU A 59 4.50 -3.54 -20.19
N GLU A 60 5.14 -2.42 -19.82
CA GLU A 60 6.45 -2.43 -19.14
C GLU A 60 6.48 -1.66 -17.81
N THR A 61 5.44 -0.87 -17.51
CA THR A 61 5.41 0.03 -16.35
C THR A 61 4.11 -0.11 -15.57
N VAL A 62 4.19 -0.14 -14.23
CA VAL A 62 3.08 0.00 -13.29
C VAL A 62 3.04 1.44 -12.80
N PHE A 63 1.89 2.10 -12.89
CA PHE A 63 1.69 3.47 -12.40
C PHE A 63 0.89 3.44 -11.11
N VAL A 64 1.34 4.21 -10.12
CA VAL A 64 0.77 4.22 -8.78
C VAL A 64 0.54 5.66 -8.35
N GLY A 65 -0.69 5.96 -7.90
CA GLY A 65 -0.99 7.18 -7.17
C GLY A 65 -0.79 6.96 -5.67
N VAL A 66 0.10 7.74 -5.05
CA VAL A 66 0.40 7.66 -3.61
C VAL A 66 0.05 8.97 -2.92
N GLY A 67 -0.89 8.90 -1.98
CA GLY A 67 -1.25 10.03 -1.13
C GLY A 67 -0.36 10.10 0.10
N ARG A 68 0.09 11.31 0.44
CA ARG A 68 0.93 11.55 1.63
C ARG A 68 0.23 12.53 2.57
N GLU A 69 0.04 12.16 3.83
CA GLU A 69 -0.69 12.96 4.84
C GLU A 69 -0.11 14.37 5.10
N SER A 70 1.06 14.72 4.56
CA SER A 70 1.79 15.97 4.85
C SER A 70 2.61 16.58 3.69
N ILE A 71 2.52 16.04 2.46
CA ILE A 71 3.28 16.49 1.27
C ILE A 71 2.38 16.37 0.03
N ASP A 72 2.71 17.06 -1.06
CA ASP A 72 2.22 16.77 -2.41
C ASP A 72 2.11 15.24 -2.66
N ASP A 73 0.99 14.81 -3.25
CA ASP A 73 0.78 13.45 -3.68
C ASP A 73 1.78 13.08 -4.79
N GLN A 74 1.92 11.80 -5.09
CA GLN A 74 2.89 11.33 -6.09
C GLN A 74 2.27 10.42 -7.13
N ILE A 75 2.73 10.57 -8.37
CA ILE A 75 2.60 9.57 -9.43
C ILE A 75 3.93 8.84 -9.55
N ILE A 76 3.94 7.55 -9.24
CA ILE A 76 5.14 6.71 -9.28
C ILE A 76 5.03 5.74 -10.45
N ALA A 77 6.03 5.71 -11.32
CA ALA A 77 6.19 4.71 -12.36
C ALA A 77 7.19 3.64 -11.90
N LEU A 78 6.75 2.39 -11.81
CA LEU A 78 7.56 1.24 -11.45
C LEU A 78 7.81 0.35 -12.67
N ASP A 79 9.03 -0.12 -12.84
CA ASP A 79 9.39 -1.13 -13.82
C ASP A 79 8.66 -2.45 -13.49
N LEU A 80 7.83 -2.94 -14.42
CA LEU A 80 7.02 -4.15 -14.22
C LEU A 80 7.89 -5.36 -13.88
N MET A 81 9.15 -5.40 -14.34
CA MET A 81 10.04 -6.54 -14.16
C MET A 81 10.74 -6.59 -12.82
N SER A 82 11.13 -5.42 -12.31
CA SER A 82 12.01 -5.33 -11.14
C SER A 82 11.38 -4.66 -9.94
N GLY A 83 10.21 -4.03 -10.09
CA GLY A 83 9.55 -3.23 -9.06
C GLY A 83 10.29 -1.94 -8.74
N ARG A 84 11.35 -1.62 -9.49
CA ARG A 84 12.16 -0.43 -9.26
C ARG A 84 11.45 0.78 -9.81
N GLU A 85 11.51 1.86 -9.04
CA GLU A 85 11.09 3.18 -9.47
C GLU A 85 11.88 3.59 -10.73
N GLN A 86 11.14 3.88 -11.80
CA GLN A 86 11.65 4.46 -13.04
C GLN A 86 11.69 5.98 -12.92
N TRP A 87 10.62 6.57 -12.39
CA TRP A 87 10.50 8.00 -12.09
C TRP A 87 9.30 8.27 -11.17
N THR A 88 9.29 9.46 -10.59
CA THR A 88 8.22 9.97 -9.72
C THR A 88 7.89 11.42 -10.08
N ILE A 89 6.61 11.77 -10.08
CA ILE A 89 6.11 13.14 -10.28
C ILE A 89 5.38 13.56 -9.01
N ASP A 90 5.81 14.66 -8.41
CA ASP A 90 5.10 15.30 -7.29
C ASP A 90 3.94 16.17 -7.83
N VAL A 91 2.78 16.07 -7.19
CA VAL A 91 1.53 16.70 -7.62
C VAL A 91 0.82 17.34 -6.44
N SER A 92 0.42 18.60 -6.64
CA SER A 92 0.04 19.51 -5.56
C SER A 92 -1.31 19.22 -4.87
N SER A 93 -1.96 18.09 -5.17
CA SER A 93 -3.30 17.75 -4.66
C SER A 93 -3.60 16.29 -4.89
N ILE A 94 -4.71 15.81 -4.29
CA ILE A 94 -5.15 14.41 -4.34
C ILE A 94 -5.13 13.88 -5.79
N VAL A 95 -4.40 12.78 -5.98
CA VAL A 95 -4.20 12.12 -7.27
C VAL A 95 -5.23 11.03 -7.47
N GLY A 96 -6.01 11.13 -8.55
CA GLY A 96 -6.83 10.00 -9.00
C GLY A 96 -5.97 8.93 -9.68
N THR A 97 -6.58 7.84 -10.14
CA THR A 97 -5.83 6.77 -10.83
C THR A 97 -5.03 7.33 -12.02
N PRO A 98 -3.69 7.24 -12.02
CA PRO A 98 -2.91 7.62 -13.19
C PRO A 98 -3.15 6.61 -14.30
N ILE A 99 -3.54 7.06 -15.50
CA ILE A 99 -3.83 6.19 -16.65
C ILE A 99 -2.88 6.55 -17.79
N TYR A 100 -2.08 5.58 -18.22
CA TYR A 100 -1.21 5.72 -19.37
C TYR A 100 -1.93 5.38 -20.68
N ASP A 101 -1.79 6.26 -21.68
CA ASP A 101 -2.26 6.06 -23.04
C ASP A 101 -1.06 5.94 -23.98
N SER A 102 -0.88 4.76 -24.59
CA SER A 102 0.24 4.47 -25.49
C SER A 102 0.16 5.23 -26.81
N ASP A 103 -1.04 5.62 -27.25
CA ASP A 103 -1.25 6.36 -28.50
C ASP A 103 -0.75 7.80 -28.40
N SER A 104 -1.07 8.51 -27.31
CA SER A 104 -0.55 9.86 -27.05
C SER A 104 0.79 9.88 -26.32
N ASN A 105 1.20 8.76 -25.73
CA ASN A 105 2.33 8.63 -24.81
C ASN A 105 2.20 9.53 -23.56
N TYR A 106 0.97 9.70 -23.07
CA TYR A 106 0.68 10.56 -21.91
C TYR A 106 0.15 9.75 -20.74
N VAL A 107 0.44 10.22 -19.54
CA VAL A 107 -0.18 9.79 -18.29
C VAL A 107 -1.21 10.82 -17.88
N PHE A 108 -2.48 10.43 -17.85
CA PHE A 108 -3.57 11.29 -17.42
C PHE A 108 -3.89 11.00 -15.95
N THR A 109 -4.06 12.03 -15.13
CA THR A 109 -4.62 11.87 -13.78
C THR A 109 -5.44 13.10 -13.35
N SER A 110 -6.34 12.92 -12.40
CA SER A 110 -6.99 14.04 -11.71
C SER A 110 -6.04 14.59 -10.65
N VAL A 111 -5.95 15.91 -10.57
CA VAL A 111 -5.18 16.63 -9.56
C VAL A 111 -6.14 17.61 -8.89
N GLY A 112 -6.68 17.22 -7.73
CA GLY A 112 -7.78 17.93 -7.08
C GLY A 112 -9.02 17.98 -7.97
N ASN A 113 -9.46 19.18 -8.36
CA ASN A 113 -10.59 19.39 -9.27
C ASN A 113 -10.18 19.72 -10.72
N ALA A 114 -8.96 19.37 -11.10
CA ALA A 114 -8.47 19.48 -12.47
C ALA A 114 -8.14 18.09 -13.04
N VAL A 115 -8.02 18.04 -14.36
CA VAL A 115 -7.44 16.90 -15.09
C VAL A 115 -6.13 17.36 -15.68
N ALA A 116 -5.06 16.58 -15.50
CA ALA A 116 -3.74 16.88 -16.02
C ALA A 116 -3.24 15.74 -16.91
N ALA A 117 -2.40 16.10 -17.88
CA ALA A 117 -1.65 15.16 -18.70
C ALA A 117 -0.15 15.41 -18.53
N TYR A 118 0.59 14.34 -18.30
CA TYR A 118 2.04 14.33 -18.17
C TYR A 118 2.65 13.54 -19.32
N ASP A 119 3.71 14.04 -19.92
CA ASP A 119 4.46 13.31 -20.94
C ASP A 119 5.23 12.16 -20.27
N TYR A 120 5.08 10.93 -20.79
CA TYR A 120 5.71 9.76 -20.19
C TYR A 120 7.24 9.81 -20.22
N ASP A 121 7.83 10.36 -21.29
CA ASP A 121 9.28 10.38 -21.47
C ASP A 121 9.93 11.56 -20.73
N THR A 122 9.31 12.74 -20.77
CA THR A 122 9.88 13.96 -20.17
C THR A 122 9.42 14.23 -18.75
N GLN A 123 8.32 13.59 -18.30
CA GLN A 123 7.66 13.83 -17.01
C GLN A 123 7.11 15.25 -16.85
N GLU A 124 7.14 16.07 -17.90
CA GLU A 124 6.63 17.43 -17.87
C GLU A 124 5.10 17.42 -18.00
N GLN A 125 4.44 18.31 -17.26
CA GLN A 125 3.01 18.56 -17.43
C GLN A 125 2.76 19.20 -18.81
N VAL A 126 2.05 18.48 -19.68
CA VAL A 126 1.70 18.93 -21.03
C VAL A 126 0.58 19.96 -20.96
N TRP A 127 -0.48 19.65 -20.20
CA TRP A 127 -1.62 20.52 -19.99
C TRP A 127 -2.34 20.17 -18.68
N GLN A 128 -3.11 21.13 -18.17
CA GLN A 128 -4.03 20.92 -17.06
C GLN A 128 -5.30 21.74 -17.31
N THR A 129 -6.45 21.09 -17.15
CA THR A 129 -7.76 21.69 -17.36
C THR A 129 -8.56 21.66 -16.08
N GLN A 130 -8.84 22.86 -15.58
CA GLN A 130 -9.67 23.08 -14.42
C GLN A 130 -11.13 22.73 -14.72
N LEU A 131 -11.73 21.87 -13.90
CA LEU A 131 -13.16 21.53 -14.02
C LEU A 131 -14.01 22.42 -13.10
N GLN A 132 -15.33 22.33 -13.29
CA GLN A 132 -16.29 23.31 -12.75
C GLN A 132 -16.66 23.04 -11.29
N TYR A 133 -16.73 21.77 -10.89
CA TYR A 133 -17.16 21.35 -9.56
C TYR A 133 -15.98 20.90 -8.70
N GLU A 134 -16.19 20.85 -7.38
CA GLU A 134 -15.12 20.71 -6.38
C GLU A 134 -14.50 19.31 -6.32
N THR A 135 -15.20 18.26 -6.79
CA THR A 135 -14.70 16.88 -6.74
C THR A 135 -14.54 16.31 -8.15
N THR A 136 -13.33 15.88 -8.51
CA THR A 136 -13.09 15.03 -9.69
C THR A 136 -12.79 13.64 -9.19
N TYR A 137 -13.72 12.71 -9.38
CA TYR A 137 -13.61 11.39 -8.76
C TYR A 137 -12.82 10.41 -9.63
N TYR A 138 -12.95 10.47 -10.97
CA TYR A 138 -12.18 9.62 -11.86
C TYR A 138 -11.88 10.25 -13.22
N ILE A 139 -10.68 9.96 -13.73
CA ILE A 139 -10.46 9.86 -15.18
C ILE A 139 -11.01 8.52 -15.60
N VAL A 140 -11.99 8.56 -16.49
CA VAL A 140 -12.79 7.39 -16.80
C VAL A 140 -12.05 6.51 -17.79
N HIS A 141 -11.66 7.02 -18.96
CA HIS A 141 -10.83 6.30 -19.92
C HIS A 141 -10.23 7.26 -20.97
N PRO A 142 -9.02 6.98 -21.47
CA PRO A 142 -8.52 7.59 -22.70
C PRO A 142 -9.20 6.94 -23.93
N PHE A 143 -9.80 7.77 -24.79
CA PHE A 143 -10.39 7.39 -26.07
C PHE A 143 -9.56 7.89 -27.23
N GLU A 144 -9.70 7.33 -28.43
CA GLU A 144 -8.88 7.68 -29.62
C GLU A 144 -8.53 9.17 -29.72
N ASP A 145 -9.52 10.07 -29.57
CA ASP A 145 -9.31 11.53 -29.68
C ASP A 145 -9.58 12.37 -28.40
N PHE A 146 -9.96 11.76 -27.27
CA PHE A 146 -10.30 12.53 -26.06
C PHE A 146 -10.15 11.70 -24.78
N VAL A 147 -9.94 12.36 -23.65
CA VAL A 147 -10.01 11.76 -22.31
C VAL A 147 -11.29 12.23 -21.63
N LEU A 148 -11.98 11.33 -20.94
CA LEU A 148 -13.24 11.61 -20.27
C LEU A 148 -13.05 11.65 -18.77
N ALA A 149 -13.58 12.68 -18.14
CA ALA A 149 -13.49 12.87 -16.70
C ALA A 149 -14.88 13.09 -16.10
N GLU A 150 -15.12 12.42 -14.98
CA GLU A 150 -16.29 12.64 -14.13
C GLU A 150 -15.97 13.71 -13.08
N ASN A 151 -16.80 14.74 -13.00
CA ASN A 151 -16.63 15.82 -12.02
C ASN A 151 -17.99 16.20 -11.44
N TYR A 152 -18.11 16.24 -10.12
CA TYR A 152 -19.37 16.47 -9.43
C TYR A 152 -19.20 17.25 -8.13
N GLU A 153 -20.32 17.67 -7.56
CA GLU A 153 -20.44 18.40 -6.31
C GLU A 153 -21.32 17.59 -5.35
N ILE A 154 -20.83 17.40 -4.12
CA ILE A 154 -21.53 16.71 -3.05
C ILE A 154 -21.80 17.69 -1.92
N ASP A 155 -23.04 17.74 -1.46
CA ASP A 155 -23.44 18.43 -0.25
C ASP A 155 -23.59 17.44 0.90
N THR A 156 -23.06 17.79 2.07
CA THR A 156 -23.31 17.03 3.31
C THR A 156 -24.63 17.50 3.93
N LEU A 157 -25.63 16.61 3.95
CA LEU A 157 -26.95 16.84 4.54
C LEU A 157 -27.05 16.39 6.02
N GLY A 158 -26.02 15.73 6.56
CA GLY A 158 -25.92 15.18 7.93
C GLY A 158 -24.64 14.34 8.09
N ARG A 159 -24.42 13.64 9.22
CA ARG A 159 -23.16 12.90 9.45
C ARG A 159 -22.91 11.77 8.44
N ASP A 160 -23.98 11.14 7.96
CA ASP A 160 -23.90 10.05 6.96
C ASP A 160 -24.92 10.25 5.82
N ARG A 161 -25.22 11.50 5.44
CA ARG A 161 -26.14 11.77 4.33
C ARG A 161 -25.54 12.78 3.39
N TYR A 162 -25.50 12.40 2.13
CA TYR A 162 -24.88 13.18 1.08
C TYR A 162 -25.89 13.38 -0.05
N GLU A 163 -25.83 14.54 -0.70
CA GLU A 163 -26.66 14.87 -1.86
C GLU A 163 -25.77 15.24 -3.02
N TYR A 164 -25.92 14.55 -4.16
CA TYR A 164 -25.33 15.01 -5.41
C TYR A 164 -26.13 16.21 -5.90
N ARG A 165 -25.48 17.35 -6.09
CA ARG A 165 -26.16 18.56 -6.58
C ARG A 165 -25.97 18.81 -8.06
N HIS A 166 -24.74 18.60 -8.51
CA HIS A 166 -24.34 18.83 -9.88
C HIS A 166 -23.30 17.80 -10.25
N SER A 167 -23.42 17.26 -11.45
CA SER A 167 -22.43 16.39 -12.05
C SER A 167 -22.23 16.77 -13.50
N GLN A 168 -21.02 16.56 -13.97
CA GLN A 168 -20.69 16.62 -15.36
C GLN A 168 -19.77 15.49 -15.76
N LEU A 169 -19.96 15.09 -17.01
CA LEU A 169 -19.04 14.27 -17.75
C LEU A 169 -18.38 15.15 -18.81
N VAL A 170 -17.06 15.31 -18.73
CA VAL A 170 -16.30 16.26 -19.57
C VAL A 170 -15.36 15.50 -20.48
N ALA A 171 -15.48 15.71 -21.79
CA ALA A 171 -14.53 15.20 -22.76
C ALA A 171 -13.49 16.27 -23.11
N LEU A 172 -12.24 15.95 -22.87
CA LEU A 172 -11.07 16.80 -23.06
C LEU A 172 -10.26 16.27 -24.23
N ASP A 173 -9.86 17.13 -25.15
CA ASP A 173 -8.94 16.77 -26.22
C ASP A 173 -7.63 16.24 -25.62
N LYS A 174 -7.21 15.02 -26.01
CA LYS A 174 -6.03 14.35 -25.44
C LYS A 174 -4.75 15.18 -25.54
N SER A 175 -4.61 15.96 -26.61
CA SER A 175 -3.37 16.67 -26.93
C SER A 175 -3.30 18.06 -26.30
N THR A 176 -4.46 18.71 -26.11
CA THR A 176 -4.52 20.12 -25.70
C THR A 176 -5.20 20.34 -24.35
N GLY A 177 -5.95 19.37 -23.85
CA GLY A 177 -6.82 19.53 -22.69
C GLY A 177 -8.06 20.40 -22.96
N GLU A 178 -8.29 20.85 -24.20
CA GLU A 178 -9.45 21.67 -24.52
C GLU A 178 -10.75 20.88 -24.37
N ILE A 179 -11.74 21.47 -23.71
CA ILE A 179 -13.05 20.84 -23.52
C ILE A 179 -13.77 20.74 -24.87
N LYS A 180 -13.90 19.53 -25.41
CA LYS A 180 -14.61 19.24 -26.66
C LYS A 180 -16.12 19.33 -26.45
N TRP A 181 -16.59 18.79 -25.32
CA TRP A 181 -17.99 18.83 -24.92
C TRP A 181 -18.14 18.45 -23.44
N ARG A 182 -19.30 18.75 -22.86
CA ARG A 182 -19.71 18.29 -21.53
C ARG A 182 -21.17 17.87 -21.52
N ILE A 183 -21.50 16.93 -20.66
CA ILE A 183 -22.88 16.54 -20.32
C ILE A 183 -23.08 16.91 -18.87
N GLU A 184 -24.16 17.63 -18.54
CA GLU A 184 -24.47 18.07 -17.18
C GLU A 184 -25.72 17.35 -16.66
N SER A 185 -25.72 17.04 -15.38
CA SER A 185 -26.87 16.47 -14.66
C SER A 185 -26.97 17.06 -13.25
N GLN A 186 -28.18 17.00 -12.68
CA GLN A 186 -28.41 17.36 -11.27
C GLN A 186 -28.07 16.20 -10.33
N THR A 187 -28.09 14.97 -10.85
CA THR A 187 -27.60 13.76 -10.20
C THR A 187 -26.23 13.40 -10.73
N ARG A 188 -25.48 12.56 -10.00
CA ARG A 188 -24.19 12.05 -10.46
C ARG A 188 -24.31 11.30 -11.79
N LEU A 189 -23.42 11.53 -12.76
CA LEU A 189 -23.37 10.79 -14.03
C LEU A 189 -22.25 9.76 -13.98
N ILE A 190 -22.60 8.49 -14.14
CA ILE A 190 -21.63 7.40 -14.06
C ILE A 190 -21.53 6.73 -15.42
N LEU A 191 -20.31 6.66 -15.95
CA LEU A 191 -20.04 5.87 -17.14
C LEU A 191 -20.10 4.40 -16.77
N VAL A 192 -20.99 3.70 -17.46
CA VAL A 192 -21.24 2.27 -17.29
C VAL A 192 -20.41 1.43 -18.26
N GLY A 193 -20.07 2.01 -19.41
CA GLY A 193 -19.28 1.38 -20.45
C GLY A 193 -19.39 2.14 -21.76
N GLU A 194 -18.75 1.61 -22.80
CA GLU A 194 -18.81 2.21 -24.13
C GLU A 194 -18.58 1.24 -25.29
N THR A 195 -18.83 1.74 -26.49
CA THR A 195 -18.45 1.16 -27.80
C THR A 195 -17.76 2.22 -28.65
N ASP A 196 -17.29 1.83 -29.83
CA ASP A 196 -16.76 2.73 -30.86
C ASP A 196 -17.61 4.00 -31.07
N ASP A 197 -18.94 3.91 -30.97
CA ASP A 197 -19.85 5.02 -31.30
C ASP A 197 -20.90 5.38 -30.24
N THR A 198 -20.92 4.68 -29.10
CA THR A 198 -21.96 4.83 -28.05
C THR A 198 -21.36 4.85 -26.65
N LEU A 199 -21.80 5.79 -25.81
CA LEU A 199 -21.53 5.85 -24.37
C LEU A 199 -22.76 5.35 -23.60
N TYR A 200 -22.56 4.53 -22.57
CA TYR A 200 -23.66 4.08 -21.69
C TYR A 200 -23.52 4.77 -20.33
N LEU A 201 -24.54 5.50 -19.92
CA LEU A 201 -24.55 6.27 -18.67
C LEU A 201 -25.67 5.79 -17.75
N SER A 202 -25.39 5.80 -16.46
CA SER A 202 -26.41 5.72 -15.41
C SER A 202 -26.34 6.99 -14.56
N GLN A 203 -27.44 7.35 -13.89
CA GLN A 203 -27.48 8.49 -12.99
C GLN A 203 -27.44 8.01 -11.53
N GLY A 204 -26.73 8.67 -10.63
CA GLY A 204 -26.74 8.40 -9.19
C GLY A 204 -28.07 8.76 -8.53
N ALA A 205 -28.39 8.17 -7.38
CA ALA A 205 -29.49 8.61 -6.53
C ALA A 205 -29.23 10.06 -6.05
N ASP A 206 -30.31 10.85 -5.89
CA ASP A 206 -30.21 12.24 -5.43
C ASP A 206 -29.57 12.34 -4.03
N VAL A 207 -29.88 11.38 -3.14
CA VAL A 207 -29.42 11.35 -1.74
C VAL A 207 -29.03 9.93 -1.39
N PHE A 208 -27.88 9.76 -0.75
CA PHE A 208 -27.35 8.45 -0.33
C PHE A 208 -26.83 8.49 1.12
N GLU A 209 -26.81 7.32 1.76
CA GLU A 209 -26.50 7.16 3.21
C GLU A 209 -25.12 6.53 3.47
N THR A 210 -24.36 6.19 2.42
CA THR A 210 -23.02 5.59 2.48
C THR A 210 -21.92 6.60 2.11
N ASP A 211 -20.65 6.24 2.33
CA ASP A 211 -19.50 7.06 1.92
C ASP A 211 -19.63 7.45 0.43
N PRO A 212 -19.52 8.76 0.07
CA PRO A 212 -19.57 9.22 -1.32
C PRO A 212 -18.54 8.59 -2.26
N TYR A 213 -17.53 7.94 -1.70
CA TYR A 213 -16.45 7.28 -2.39
C TYR A 213 -16.61 5.75 -2.49
N GLN A 214 -17.72 5.15 -2.01
CA GLN A 214 -18.07 3.71 -2.09
C GLN A 214 -19.15 3.45 -3.18
N PRO A 215 -19.33 2.19 -3.67
CA PRO A 215 -20.16 1.92 -4.84
C PRO A 215 -21.62 2.31 -4.64
N LEU A 216 -22.15 2.94 -5.69
CA LEU A 216 -23.26 3.86 -5.64
C LEU A 216 -24.65 3.22 -5.60
N GLU A 217 -25.53 3.82 -4.81
CA GLU A 217 -26.96 3.84 -5.10
C GLU A 217 -27.17 4.61 -6.43
N LEU A 218 -27.13 3.92 -7.59
CA LEU A 218 -27.56 4.50 -8.86
C LEU A 218 -29.10 4.55 -8.99
N THR A 219 -29.55 5.22 -10.03
CA THR A 219 -30.90 5.14 -10.56
C THR A 219 -31.02 3.88 -11.41
N PRO A 220 -32.24 3.34 -11.53
CA PRO A 220 -32.48 2.07 -12.18
C PRO A 220 -32.39 2.10 -13.72
N GLU A 221 -31.81 3.12 -14.35
CA GLU A 221 -31.85 3.25 -15.82
C GLU A 221 -30.44 3.38 -16.41
N ILE A 222 -30.29 2.80 -17.61
CA ILE A 222 -29.10 2.96 -18.46
C ILE A 222 -29.52 3.74 -19.69
N THR A 223 -28.80 4.81 -19.98
CA THR A 223 -29.01 5.65 -21.14
C THR A 223 -27.84 5.49 -22.10
N ALA A 224 -28.12 5.06 -23.32
CA ALA A 224 -27.14 4.99 -24.40
C ALA A 224 -27.15 6.31 -25.19
N LEU A 225 -25.98 6.94 -25.29
CA LEU A 225 -25.77 8.20 -25.99
C LEU A 225 -24.81 7.99 -27.15
N ASP A 226 -25.09 8.62 -28.29
CA ASP A 226 -24.13 8.66 -29.40
C ASP A 226 -22.87 9.46 -28.98
N LYS A 227 -21.69 8.87 -29.12
CA LYS A 227 -20.41 9.42 -28.63
C LYS A 227 -20.05 10.76 -29.29
N GLU A 228 -20.44 10.98 -30.54
CA GLU A 228 -20.12 12.19 -31.30
C GLU A 228 -21.20 13.28 -31.17
N THR A 229 -22.47 12.93 -31.20
CA THR A 229 -23.59 13.89 -31.19
C THR A 229 -24.15 14.13 -29.80
N LYS A 230 -23.90 13.21 -28.85
CA LYS A 230 -24.51 13.14 -27.51
C LYS A 230 -26.03 12.98 -27.54
N ASP A 231 -26.59 12.65 -28.70
CA ASP A 231 -28.01 12.37 -28.84
C ASP A 231 -28.33 11.01 -28.19
N GLU A 232 -29.42 10.97 -27.43
CA GLU A 232 -29.94 9.73 -26.85
C GLU A 232 -30.32 8.74 -27.94
N ARG A 233 -29.73 7.55 -27.89
CA ARG A 233 -30.08 6.41 -28.77
C ARG A 233 -31.25 5.64 -28.16
N TRP A 234 -31.15 5.31 -26.88
CA TRP A 234 -32.18 4.63 -26.11
C TRP A 234 -31.94 4.79 -24.60
N THR A 235 -32.98 4.58 -23.80
CA THR A 235 -32.90 4.42 -22.35
C THR A 235 -33.59 3.12 -21.97
N SER A 236 -32.96 2.31 -21.12
CA SER A 236 -33.53 1.05 -20.64
C SER A 236 -34.79 1.32 -19.81
N PRO A 237 -35.71 0.36 -19.68
CA PRO A 237 -36.72 0.42 -18.63
C PRO A 237 -36.06 0.54 -17.24
N PRO A 238 -36.77 1.10 -16.24
CA PRO A 238 -36.31 1.08 -14.85
C PRO A 238 -36.08 -0.37 -14.38
N LEU A 239 -34.85 -0.67 -13.99
CA LEU A 239 -34.37 -1.84 -13.27
C LEU A 239 -34.90 -1.82 -11.82
N GLU A 240 -35.96 -2.58 -11.54
CA GLU A 240 -36.55 -2.67 -10.19
C GLU A 240 -35.60 -3.37 -9.17
N ASP A 241 -35.73 -3.03 -7.87
CA ASP A 241 -34.95 -3.57 -6.72
C ASP A 241 -33.43 -3.29 -6.83
N PHE A 242 -33.00 -2.10 -6.37
CA PHE A 242 -31.80 -1.43 -6.87
C PHE A 242 -30.57 -1.47 -5.94
N GLU A 243 -29.46 -2.00 -6.46
CA GLU A 243 -28.03 -1.70 -6.19
C GLU A 243 -27.31 -2.32 -7.40
N THR A 244 -26.91 -1.49 -8.37
CA THR A 244 -26.37 -2.02 -9.65
C THR A 244 -24.86 -1.97 -9.66
N ILE A 245 -24.24 -3.13 -9.91
CA ILE A 245 -22.80 -3.24 -10.20
C ILE A 245 -22.64 -3.60 -11.68
N LEU A 246 -21.84 -2.79 -12.36
CA LEU A 246 -21.57 -2.86 -13.79
C LEU A 246 -20.09 -3.09 -13.98
N ASP A 247 -19.72 -4.25 -14.52
CA ASP A 247 -18.31 -4.51 -14.87
C ASP A 247 -18.18 -5.48 -16.05
N GLY A 248 -19.01 -5.28 -17.08
CA GLY A 248 -19.02 -6.14 -18.24
C GLY A 248 -19.66 -5.47 -19.44
N PHE A 249 -18.84 -5.11 -20.42
CA PHE A 249 -19.28 -4.75 -21.76
C PHE A 249 -18.56 -5.64 -22.78
N ASP A 250 -19.32 -6.45 -23.51
CA ASP A 250 -18.83 -7.20 -24.67
C ASP A 250 -19.67 -6.80 -25.89
N GLN A 251 -19.12 -6.92 -27.09
CA GLN A 251 -19.71 -6.40 -28.33
C GLN A 251 -21.14 -6.90 -28.56
N GLY A 252 -22.12 -6.15 -28.05
CA GLY A 252 -23.55 -6.44 -28.17
C GLY A 252 -24.32 -6.56 -26.85
N ILE A 253 -23.67 -6.72 -25.69
CA ILE A 253 -24.33 -7.01 -24.41
C ILE A 253 -23.84 -6.08 -23.29
N VAL A 254 -24.79 -5.50 -22.55
CA VAL A 254 -24.58 -4.79 -21.28
C VAL A 254 -24.98 -5.71 -20.13
N TRP A 255 -24.04 -5.99 -19.22
CA TRP A 255 -24.25 -6.89 -18.09
C TRP A 255 -24.63 -6.15 -16.82
N LEU A 256 -25.66 -6.65 -16.12
CA LEU A 256 -26.20 -6.02 -14.92
C LEU A 256 -26.38 -7.05 -13.82
N ALA A 257 -25.97 -6.72 -12.61
CA ALA A 257 -26.46 -7.39 -11.41
C ALA A 257 -27.16 -6.37 -10.53
N THR A 258 -28.38 -6.70 -10.10
CA THR A 258 -29.19 -5.93 -9.15
C THR A 258 -29.58 -6.81 -7.97
N ASN A 259 -30.25 -6.23 -6.98
CA ASN A 259 -30.71 -6.95 -5.81
C ASN A 259 -31.66 -8.11 -6.19
N GLY A 260 -31.10 -9.32 -6.22
CA GLY A 260 -31.76 -10.58 -6.53
C GLY A 260 -31.78 -10.95 -8.01
N ARG A 261 -31.11 -10.23 -8.92
CA ARG A 261 -31.21 -10.51 -10.36
C ARG A 261 -29.91 -10.24 -11.11
N ALA A 262 -29.61 -11.07 -12.11
CA ALA A 262 -28.60 -10.81 -13.13
C ALA A 262 -29.31 -10.67 -14.47
N SER A 263 -28.96 -9.66 -15.26
CA SER A 263 -29.57 -9.37 -16.56
C SER A 263 -28.52 -9.05 -17.61
N ALA A 264 -28.84 -9.37 -18.86
CA ALA A 264 -28.12 -8.91 -20.03
C ALA A 264 -29.05 -8.05 -20.88
N LEU A 265 -28.60 -6.87 -21.29
CA LEU A 265 -29.31 -6.01 -22.23
C LEU A 265 -28.59 -5.97 -23.57
N ASP A 266 -29.34 -5.81 -24.66
CA ASP A 266 -28.79 -5.51 -25.98
C ASP A 266 -28.19 -4.10 -25.99
N SER A 267 -26.91 -3.99 -26.34
CA SER A 267 -26.22 -2.71 -26.32
C SER A 267 -26.72 -1.73 -27.39
N GLN A 268 -27.34 -2.22 -28.48
CA GLN A 268 -27.87 -1.37 -29.54
C GLN A 268 -29.30 -0.90 -29.27
N THR A 269 -30.11 -1.69 -28.57
CA THR A 269 -31.54 -1.37 -28.37
C THR A 269 -31.95 -1.12 -26.91
N GLY A 270 -31.15 -1.58 -25.94
CA GLY A 270 -31.49 -1.57 -24.52
C GLY A 270 -32.50 -2.65 -24.11
N ASP A 271 -32.91 -3.51 -25.04
CA ASP A 271 -33.85 -4.59 -24.75
C ASP A 271 -33.17 -5.70 -23.93
N THR A 272 -33.88 -6.25 -22.96
CA THR A 272 -33.36 -7.39 -22.18
C THR A 272 -33.20 -8.63 -23.05
N TYR A 273 -31.97 -9.14 -23.15
CA TYR A 273 -31.64 -10.44 -23.75
C TYR A 273 -32.16 -11.58 -22.87
N TRP A 274 -31.81 -11.54 -21.59
CA TRP A 274 -32.23 -12.50 -20.58
C TRP A 274 -32.13 -11.89 -19.17
N GLU A 275 -32.83 -12.51 -18.24
CA GLU A 275 -32.85 -12.15 -16.82
C GLU A 275 -32.90 -13.45 -16.00
N THR A 276 -32.04 -13.55 -15.00
CA THR A 276 -31.88 -14.71 -14.12
C THR A 276 -31.96 -14.28 -12.66
N GLN A 277 -32.78 -14.97 -11.86
CA GLN A 277 -32.91 -14.68 -10.44
C GLN A 277 -31.68 -15.16 -9.67
N LEU A 278 -31.07 -14.26 -8.88
CA LEU A 278 -29.97 -14.53 -7.96
C LEU A 278 -30.49 -14.95 -6.58
N THR A 279 -29.76 -15.85 -5.92
CA THR A 279 -29.97 -16.22 -4.51
C THR A 279 -28.64 -16.70 -3.92
N PRO A 280 -28.03 -15.98 -2.95
CA PRO A 280 -28.46 -14.73 -2.29
C PRO A 280 -28.47 -13.50 -3.21
N ALA A 281 -28.96 -12.37 -2.68
CA ALA A 281 -29.56 -11.30 -3.47
C ALA A 281 -28.68 -10.06 -3.68
N THR A 282 -27.71 -9.76 -2.83
CA THR A 282 -26.95 -8.51 -2.93
C THR A 282 -25.62 -8.76 -3.67
N PRO A 283 -25.45 -8.29 -4.91
CA PRO A 283 -24.18 -8.39 -5.61
C PRO A 283 -23.15 -7.43 -4.98
N SER A 284 -21.89 -7.86 -4.85
CA SER A 284 -20.77 -7.04 -4.38
C SER A 284 -19.72 -6.79 -5.46
N SER A 285 -19.64 -7.66 -6.47
CA SER A 285 -18.76 -7.50 -7.64
C SER A 285 -19.33 -8.26 -8.83
N VAL A 286 -19.11 -7.75 -10.03
CA VAL A 286 -19.51 -8.36 -11.31
C VAL A 286 -18.27 -8.44 -12.18
N GLY A 287 -18.25 -9.33 -13.16
CA GLY A 287 -17.20 -9.33 -14.18
C GLY A 287 -17.53 -10.26 -15.33
N GLN A 288 -16.75 -10.21 -16.41
CA GLN A 288 -16.96 -11.05 -17.58
C GLN A 288 -15.64 -11.66 -18.07
N ALA A 289 -15.71 -12.92 -18.52
CA ALA A 289 -14.65 -13.54 -19.29
C ALA A 289 -15.20 -14.40 -20.43
N GLY A 290 -14.95 -13.96 -21.66
CA GLY A 290 -15.42 -14.65 -22.86
C GLY A 290 -16.93 -14.88 -22.83
N PRO A 291 -17.42 -16.14 -22.96
CA PRO A 291 -18.84 -16.44 -23.01
C PRO A 291 -19.50 -16.52 -21.61
N TYR A 292 -18.84 -16.08 -20.55
CA TYR A 292 -19.35 -16.17 -19.17
C TYR A 292 -19.35 -14.81 -18.47
N GLY A 293 -20.43 -14.53 -17.75
CA GLY A 293 -20.51 -13.45 -16.77
C GLY A 293 -20.49 -14.00 -15.36
N PHE A 294 -19.95 -13.24 -14.41
CA PHE A 294 -19.76 -13.64 -13.02
C PHE A 294 -20.38 -12.59 -12.10
N VAL A 295 -21.01 -13.06 -11.03
CA VAL A 295 -21.52 -12.21 -9.95
C VAL A 295 -21.05 -12.80 -8.64
N LEU A 296 -20.32 -12.01 -7.85
CA LEU A 296 -20.03 -12.28 -6.44
C LEU A 296 -21.10 -11.57 -5.61
N ASP A 297 -21.65 -12.28 -4.63
CA ASP A 297 -22.60 -11.73 -3.68
C ASP A 297 -21.99 -11.57 -2.28
N GLU A 298 -22.65 -10.78 -1.42
CA GLU A 298 -22.28 -10.55 -0.02
C GLU A 298 -22.24 -11.82 0.86
N SER A 299 -22.65 -12.98 0.35
CA SER A 299 -22.51 -14.27 1.03
C SER A 299 -21.31 -15.06 0.52
N ASP A 300 -20.33 -14.38 -0.05
CA ASP A 300 -19.10 -14.91 -0.62
C ASP A 300 -19.34 -15.97 -1.70
N THR A 301 -20.47 -15.87 -2.42
CA THR A 301 -20.84 -16.83 -3.45
C THR A 301 -20.66 -16.23 -4.83
N ILE A 302 -19.85 -16.89 -5.67
CA ILE A 302 -19.69 -16.53 -7.07
C ILE A 302 -20.63 -17.40 -7.90
N THR A 303 -21.42 -16.75 -8.75
CA THR A 303 -22.31 -17.40 -9.72
C THR A 303 -21.85 -17.06 -11.12
N ALA A 304 -21.63 -18.07 -11.96
CA ALA A 304 -21.27 -17.92 -13.36
C ALA A 304 -22.49 -18.17 -14.27
N PHE A 305 -22.68 -17.29 -15.24
CA PHE A 305 -23.79 -17.28 -16.19
C PHE A 305 -23.26 -17.41 -17.62
N ALA A 306 -23.97 -18.16 -18.45
CA ALA A 306 -23.71 -18.16 -19.88
C ALA A 306 -24.17 -16.83 -20.50
N ALA A 307 -23.29 -16.15 -21.23
CA ALA A 307 -23.57 -14.89 -21.91
C ALA A 307 -24.74 -14.97 -22.89
N SER A 308 -24.92 -16.14 -23.50
CA SER A 308 -25.92 -16.35 -24.54
C SER A 308 -27.37 -16.30 -24.05
N ASP A 309 -27.65 -16.76 -22.85
CA ASP A 309 -29.01 -17.03 -22.38
C ASP A 309 -29.21 -16.91 -20.85
N GLY A 310 -28.16 -16.59 -20.10
CA GLY A 310 -28.23 -16.38 -18.66
C GLY A 310 -28.35 -17.65 -17.84
N GLU A 311 -28.18 -18.84 -18.45
CA GLU A 311 -28.19 -20.08 -17.68
C GLU A 311 -27.01 -20.12 -16.70
N ILE A 312 -27.29 -20.49 -15.44
CA ILE A 312 -26.24 -20.68 -14.43
C ILE A 312 -25.40 -21.88 -14.84
N VAL A 313 -24.12 -21.63 -15.13
CA VAL A 313 -23.13 -22.64 -15.49
C VAL A 313 -22.64 -23.34 -14.24
N TRP A 314 -22.26 -22.57 -13.24
CA TRP A 314 -21.87 -23.04 -11.91
C TRP A 314 -22.14 -21.96 -10.85
N GLN A 315 -22.24 -22.39 -9.60
CA GLN A 315 -22.41 -21.51 -8.44
C GLN A 315 -21.68 -22.13 -7.25
N GLN A 316 -20.81 -21.37 -6.60
CA GLN A 316 -19.98 -21.87 -5.51
C GLN A 316 -19.66 -20.78 -4.48
N SER A 317 -19.61 -21.16 -3.20
CA SER A 317 -19.21 -20.27 -2.11
C SER A 317 -17.73 -20.46 -1.79
N TYR A 318 -17.03 -19.35 -1.56
CA TYR A 318 -15.59 -19.30 -1.27
C TYR A 318 -15.38 -18.63 0.09
N GLU A 319 -14.85 -19.38 1.06
CA GLU A 319 -14.58 -18.84 2.40
C GLU A 319 -13.53 -17.70 2.32
N GLU A 320 -13.73 -16.64 3.12
CA GLU A 320 -12.85 -15.45 3.24
C GLU A 320 -12.85 -14.51 2.03
N SER A 321 -13.87 -14.52 1.17
CA SER A 321 -13.96 -13.50 0.10
C SER A 321 -14.19 -12.12 0.70
N SER A 322 -13.49 -11.11 0.18
CA SER A 322 -13.53 -9.73 0.71
C SER A 322 -14.43 -8.80 -0.14
N GLY A 323 -15.24 -9.37 -1.02
CA GLY A 323 -16.25 -8.64 -1.80
C GLY A 323 -15.84 -8.17 -3.19
N GLN A 324 -14.57 -8.31 -3.59
CA GLN A 324 -14.06 -7.94 -4.91
C GLN A 324 -13.37 -9.12 -5.63
N PHE A 325 -13.43 -9.13 -6.96
CA PHE A 325 -12.61 -10.00 -7.80
C PHE A 325 -12.21 -9.29 -9.09
N ALA A 326 -11.12 -9.76 -9.71
CA ALA A 326 -10.77 -9.43 -11.08
C ALA A 326 -10.98 -10.65 -11.99
N VAL A 327 -11.39 -10.45 -13.24
CA VAL A 327 -11.51 -11.56 -14.21
C VAL A 327 -10.55 -11.34 -15.37
N THR A 328 -9.77 -12.37 -15.65
CA THR A 328 -8.95 -12.50 -16.86
C THR A 328 -9.71 -13.34 -17.89
N GLU A 329 -9.16 -13.60 -19.08
CA GLU A 329 -9.88 -14.36 -20.11
C GLU A 329 -10.31 -15.77 -19.70
N ASP A 330 -9.59 -16.46 -18.82
CA ASP A 330 -9.96 -17.81 -18.36
C ASP A 330 -9.76 -18.08 -16.86
N THR A 331 -9.23 -17.11 -16.11
CA THR A 331 -9.03 -17.19 -14.65
C THR A 331 -9.73 -16.03 -13.94
N LEU A 332 -10.50 -16.34 -12.90
CA LEU A 332 -11.06 -15.36 -11.96
C LEU A 332 -10.15 -15.27 -10.72
N ILE A 333 -9.79 -14.05 -10.32
CA ILE A 333 -8.92 -13.76 -9.18
C ILE A 333 -9.78 -13.16 -8.08
N ASN A 334 -10.18 -13.99 -7.13
CA ASN A 334 -11.03 -13.62 -6.01
C ASN A 334 -10.20 -13.05 -4.86
N GLN A 335 -10.49 -11.84 -4.42
CA GLN A 335 -9.80 -11.20 -3.30
C GLN A 335 -10.26 -11.82 -1.98
N THR A 336 -9.31 -12.15 -1.11
CA THR A 336 -9.61 -12.67 0.22
C THR A 336 -8.99 -11.81 1.32
N ASP A 337 -9.54 -11.87 2.53
CA ASP A 337 -9.02 -11.14 3.70
C ASP A 337 -7.52 -11.39 3.95
N SER A 338 -7.04 -12.54 3.50
CA SER A 338 -5.67 -13.03 3.70
C SER A 338 -4.82 -13.06 2.42
N GLY A 339 -5.31 -12.57 1.28
CA GLY A 339 -4.62 -12.67 -0.02
C GLY A 339 -5.57 -12.75 -1.21
N PHE A 340 -5.43 -13.81 -2.01
CA PHE A 340 -6.31 -14.06 -3.16
C PHE A 340 -6.37 -15.54 -3.58
N GLN A 341 -7.45 -15.91 -4.27
CA GLN A 341 -7.68 -17.23 -4.86
C GLN A 341 -7.79 -17.13 -6.38
N CYS A 342 -7.13 -18.02 -7.10
CA CYS A 342 -7.29 -18.14 -8.55
C CYS A 342 -8.28 -19.26 -8.85
N ILE A 343 -9.34 -18.96 -9.60
CA ILE A 343 -10.48 -19.83 -9.86
C ILE A 343 -10.63 -20.02 -11.38
N ASP A 344 -10.89 -21.25 -11.80
CA ASP A 344 -11.17 -21.58 -13.19
C ASP A 344 -12.54 -21.02 -13.60
N THR A 345 -12.59 -20.14 -14.59
CA THR A 345 -13.83 -19.49 -15.05
C THR A 345 -14.87 -20.47 -15.60
N VAL A 346 -14.46 -21.64 -16.08
CA VAL A 346 -15.33 -22.64 -16.69
C VAL A 346 -15.91 -23.59 -15.65
N THR A 347 -15.12 -23.99 -14.65
CA THR A 347 -15.52 -25.01 -13.68
C THR A 347 -15.89 -24.46 -12.30
N GLY A 348 -15.40 -23.26 -11.94
CA GLY A 348 -15.49 -22.72 -10.58
C GLY A 348 -14.53 -23.38 -9.59
N GLU A 349 -13.66 -24.30 -10.03
CA GLU A 349 -12.69 -24.94 -9.14
C GLU A 349 -11.54 -23.98 -8.81
N VAL A 350 -11.12 -23.97 -7.54
CA VAL A 350 -9.93 -23.23 -7.10
C VAL A 350 -8.69 -23.89 -7.70
N ILE A 351 -7.95 -23.14 -8.51
CA ILE A 351 -6.70 -23.54 -9.15
C ILE A 351 -5.55 -23.50 -8.14
N ASP A 352 -5.37 -22.37 -7.46
CA ASP A 352 -4.36 -22.18 -6.41
C ASP A 352 -4.76 -21.01 -5.48
N THR A 353 -4.10 -20.91 -4.33
CA THR A 353 -4.38 -19.89 -3.30
C THR A 353 -3.09 -19.27 -2.80
N TYR A 354 -3.07 -17.94 -2.71
CA TYR A 354 -1.91 -17.14 -2.32
C TYR A 354 -2.25 -16.30 -1.09
N SER A 355 -1.39 -16.35 -0.08
CA SER A 355 -1.56 -15.55 1.14
C SER A 355 -0.58 -14.39 1.17
N ILE A 356 -1.07 -13.21 1.52
CA ILE A 356 -0.31 -11.96 1.64
C ILE A 356 -0.34 -11.50 3.10
N VAL A 357 0.72 -10.82 3.54
CA VAL A 357 0.83 -10.30 4.90
C VAL A 357 0.28 -8.88 4.91
N GLY A 358 -0.87 -8.67 5.56
CA GLY A 358 -1.54 -7.38 5.66
C GLY A 358 -2.90 -7.37 4.96
N PRO A 359 -3.72 -6.33 5.16
CA PRO A 359 -4.99 -6.19 4.47
C PRO A 359 -4.73 -6.00 2.96
N VAL A 360 -5.47 -6.76 2.15
CA VAL A 360 -5.50 -6.56 0.70
C VAL A 360 -6.57 -5.53 0.41
N GLU A 361 -6.16 -4.42 -0.20
CA GLU A 361 -7.07 -3.35 -0.60
C GLU A 361 -7.76 -3.72 -1.91
N THR A 362 -6.98 -4.14 -2.91
CA THR A 362 -7.55 -4.59 -4.18
C THR A 362 -6.62 -5.52 -4.95
N VAL A 363 -7.20 -6.32 -5.84
CA VAL A 363 -6.48 -7.25 -6.72
C VAL A 363 -6.71 -6.90 -8.19
N TYR A 364 -5.64 -6.91 -8.96
CA TYR A 364 -5.67 -6.74 -10.40
C TYR A 364 -5.03 -7.95 -11.06
N GLY A 365 -5.53 -8.37 -12.21
CA GLY A 365 -4.85 -9.41 -12.98
C GLY A 365 -5.15 -9.37 -14.46
N ASP A 366 -4.23 -9.96 -15.22
CA ASP A 366 -4.34 -10.10 -16.66
C ASP A 366 -3.90 -11.50 -17.11
N VAL A 367 -3.64 -11.67 -18.40
CA VAL A 367 -3.24 -12.96 -18.96
C VAL A 367 -1.82 -13.39 -18.62
N GLU A 368 -1.04 -12.59 -17.86
CA GLU A 368 0.38 -12.81 -17.59
C GLU A 368 0.80 -12.57 -16.14
N THR A 369 0.10 -11.71 -15.41
CA THR A 369 0.48 -11.19 -14.10
C THR A 369 -0.71 -11.01 -13.17
N VAL A 370 -0.44 -11.03 -11.87
CA VAL A 370 -1.37 -10.63 -10.81
C VAL A 370 -0.68 -9.58 -9.94
N ALA A 371 -1.28 -8.41 -9.81
CA ALA A 371 -0.83 -7.34 -8.93
C ALA A 371 -1.80 -7.23 -7.75
N VAL A 372 -1.26 -7.11 -6.55
CA VAL A 372 -2.05 -6.95 -5.32
C VAL A 372 -1.62 -5.69 -4.60
N GLN A 373 -2.57 -4.80 -4.37
CA GLN A 373 -2.37 -3.57 -3.62
C GLN A 373 -2.68 -3.83 -2.15
N THR A 374 -1.77 -3.41 -1.28
CA THR A 374 -1.95 -3.37 0.18
C THR A 374 -1.84 -1.93 0.65
N GLU A 375 -2.23 -1.67 1.89
CA GLU A 375 -2.12 -0.35 2.53
C GLU A 375 -0.70 0.24 2.39
N SER A 376 0.33 -0.60 2.46
CA SER A 376 1.74 -0.18 2.50
C SER A 376 2.50 -0.37 1.17
N GLY A 377 1.90 -0.93 0.12
CA GLY A 377 2.67 -1.26 -1.08
C GLY A 377 1.93 -2.08 -2.15
N ILE A 378 2.71 -2.61 -3.10
CA ILE A 378 2.24 -3.49 -4.18
C ILE A 378 3.07 -4.77 -4.21
N HIS A 379 2.39 -5.90 -4.38
CA HIS A 379 2.99 -7.21 -4.64
C HIS A 379 2.67 -7.68 -6.06
N LEU A 380 3.67 -8.06 -6.84
CA LEU A 380 3.50 -8.58 -8.20
C LEU A 380 3.83 -10.08 -8.27
N TYR A 381 3.01 -10.82 -9.03
CA TYR A 381 3.20 -12.23 -9.33
C TYR A 381 3.17 -12.46 -10.85
N HIS A 382 4.09 -13.27 -11.36
CA HIS A 382 4.15 -13.70 -12.76
C HIS A 382 3.52 -15.06 -12.95
N GLY A 383 2.67 -15.19 -13.97
CA GLY A 383 2.21 -16.46 -14.48
C GLY A 383 3.29 -17.21 -15.24
N GLN A 384 3.14 -18.54 -15.34
CA GLN A 384 4.08 -19.36 -16.11
C GLN A 384 4.11 -18.97 -17.60
N ARG A 385 3.03 -18.40 -18.14
CA ARG A 385 3.02 -17.89 -19.52
C ARG A 385 4.06 -16.79 -19.70
N TYR A 386 4.06 -15.80 -18.81
CA TYR A 386 5.01 -14.69 -18.83
C TYR A 386 6.46 -15.21 -18.78
N LEU A 387 6.76 -16.07 -17.80
CA LEU A 387 8.09 -16.66 -17.63
C LEU A 387 8.54 -17.47 -18.85
N THR A 388 7.60 -18.15 -19.50
CA THR A 388 7.89 -18.95 -20.69
C THR A 388 8.13 -18.08 -21.92
N ASP A 389 7.35 -17.02 -22.11
CA ASP A 389 7.53 -16.11 -23.24
C ASP A 389 8.87 -15.39 -23.15
N SER A 390 9.24 -14.93 -21.95
CA SER A 390 10.58 -14.40 -21.66
C SER A 390 11.70 -15.40 -22.03
N ALA A 391 11.56 -16.67 -21.65
CA ALA A 391 12.52 -17.71 -22.00
C ALA A 391 12.57 -18.01 -23.52
N LEU A 392 11.44 -17.90 -24.22
CA LEU A 392 11.36 -18.03 -25.68
C LEU A 392 12.09 -16.88 -26.39
N ASP A 393 11.95 -15.66 -25.90
CA ASP A 393 12.62 -14.49 -26.44
C ASP A 393 14.15 -14.55 -26.25
N ASP A 394 14.62 -15.00 -25.09
CA ASP A 394 16.04 -15.33 -24.86
C ASP A 394 16.56 -16.36 -25.88
N ALA A 395 15.76 -17.40 -26.15
CA ALA A 395 16.10 -18.42 -27.12
C ALA A 395 16.10 -17.89 -28.57
N ARG A 396 15.16 -17.01 -28.93
CA ARG A 396 15.08 -16.32 -30.25
C ARG A 396 16.24 -15.35 -30.45
N GLY A 397 16.66 -14.66 -29.38
CA GLY A 397 17.74 -13.66 -29.36
C GLY A 397 19.12 -14.20 -29.75
N ILE A 398 19.32 -15.52 -29.79
CA ILE A 398 20.57 -16.17 -30.22
C ILE A 398 20.89 -15.90 -31.71
N GLY A 399 19.90 -15.50 -32.52
CA GLY A 399 20.12 -15.01 -33.90
C GLY A 399 20.51 -16.08 -34.92
N LEU A 400 20.33 -17.38 -34.61
CA LEU A 400 20.55 -18.47 -35.56
C LEU A 400 19.35 -18.59 -36.52
N LEU A 401 19.57 -18.33 -37.81
CA LEU A 401 18.52 -18.46 -38.83
C LEU A 401 17.88 -19.87 -38.83
N HIS A 402 16.55 -19.90 -38.77
CA HIS A 402 15.73 -21.10 -38.97
C HIS A 402 16.14 -21.80 -40.28
N GLY A 403 16.54 -23.08 -40.18
CA GLY A 403 17.00 -23.88 -41.31
C GLY A 403 18.49 -23.77 -41.66
N SER A 404 19.30 -23.03 -40.88
CA SER A 404 20.75 -23.08 -41.03
C SER A 404 21.32 -24.46 -40.65
N VAL A 405 22.39 -24.89 -41.32
CA VAL A 405 23.06 -26.18 -41.04
C VAL A 405 23.44 -26.31 -39.56
N LEU A 406 23.84 -25.20 -38.93
CA LEU A 406 24.21 -25.14 -37.52
C LEU A 406 22.99 -25.34 -36.60
N ALA A 407 21.84 -24.73 -36.92
CA ALA A 407 20.59 -24.92 -36.18
C ALA A 407 20.05 -26.36 -36.30
N THR A 408 20.23 -26.99 -37.46
CA THR A 408 19.83 -28.39 -37.69
C THR A 408 20.71 -29.38 -36.93
N VAL A 409 22.04 -29.15 -36.87
CA VAL A 409 22.99 -30.10 -36.27
C VAL A 409 22.92 -30.11 -34.74
N SER A 410 22.58 -29.01 -34.10
CA SER A 410 22.43 -28.93 -32.63
C SER A 410 21.04 -29.31 -32.12
N GLY A 411 20.06 -29.37 -33.01
CA GLY A 411 18.65 -29.44 -32.66
C GLY A 411 18.13 -28.15 -32.00
N TYR A 412 18.82 -27.01 -32.16
CA TYR A 412 18.33 -25.70 -31.70
C TYR A 412 16.98 -25.36 -32.33
N GLY A 413 16.88 -25.42 -33.67
CA GLY A 413 15.63 -25.09 -34.36
C GLY A 413 14.50 -26.06 -34.02
N GLU A 414 14.79 -27.37 -33.90
CA GLU A 414 13.80 -28.36 -33.49
C GLU A 414 13.28 -28.10 -32.08
N LYS A 415 14.16 -27.69 -31.14
CA LYS A 415 13.78 -27.39 -29.77
C LYS A 415 13.03 -26.07 -29.64
N LEU A 416 13.44 -25.04 -30.38
CA LEU A 416 12.74 -23.76 -30.41
C LEU A 416 11.33 -23.92 -31.00
N THR A 417 11.20 -24.57 -32.16
CA THR A 417 9.87 -24.87 -32.74
C THR A 417 9.02 -25.75 -31.81
N ALA A 418 9.62 -26.74 -31.14
CA ALA A 418 8.89 -27.55 -30.16
C ALA A 418 8.48 -26.74 -28.92
N ALA A 419 9.27 -25.74 -28.51
CA ALA A 419 8.93 -24.83 -27.43
C ALA A 419 7.78 -23.90 -27.83
N GLU A 420 7.82 -23.33 -29.04
CA GLU A 420 6.75 -22.49 -29.60
C GLU A 420 5.45 -23.27 -29.75
N ILE A 421 5.50 -24.50 -30.27
CA ILE A 421 4.33 -25.39 -30.33
C ILE A 421 3.81 -25.70 -28.92
N ALA A 422 4.69 -26.03 -27.97
CA ALA A 422 4.26 -26.31 -26.60
C ALA A 422 3.65 -25.07 -25.91
N PHE A 423 4.14 -23.87 -26.23
CA PHE A 423 3.60 -22.60 -25.75
C PHE A 423 2.22 -22.31 -26.36
N GLU A 424 2.04 -22.51 -27.67
CA GLU A 424 0.73 -22.44 -28.34
C GLU A 424 -0.25 -23.50 -27.78
N GLU A 425 0.25 -24.67 -27.40
CA GLU A 425 -0.49 -25.73 -26.71
C GLU A 425 -0.67 -25.47 -25.19
N ARG A 426 -0.24 -24.30 -24.68
CA ARG A 426 -0.30 -23.87 -23.26
C ARG A 426 0.37 -24.82 -22.25
N GLN A 427 1.31 -25.63 -22.70
CA GLN A 427 2.16 -26.47 -21.84
C GLN A 427 3.37 -25.64 -21.37
N TYR A 428 3.12 -24.60 -20.57
CA TYR A 428 4.13 -23.58 -20.26
C TYR A 428 5.39 -24.13 -19.60
N SER A 429 5.28 -24.98 -18.57
CA SER A 429 6.47 -25.59 -17.95
C SER A 429 7.31 -26.40 -18.94
N ARG A 430 6.66 -27.16 -19.82
CA ARG A 430 7.34 -27.90 -20.89
C ARG A 430 7.95 -26.98 -21.94
N ALA A 431 7.22 -25.93 -22.33
CA ALA A 431 7.68 -24.93 -23.29
C ALA A 431 8.91 -24.19 -22.77
N GLN A 432 8.92 -23.80 -21.49
CA GLN A 432 10.05 -23.16 -20.81
C GLN A 432 11.28 -24.10 -20.79
N GLU A 433 11.12 -25.36 -20.36
CA GLU A 433 12.21 -26.34 -20.40
C GLU A 433 12.79 -26.53 -21.82
N LEU A 434 11.92 -26.53 -22.83
CA LEU A 434 12.32 -26.64 -24.24
C LEU A 434 13.02 -25.37 -24.74
N ALA A 435 12.54 -24.18 -24.36
CA ALA A 435 13.11 -22.88 -24.69
C ALA A 435 14.52 -22.75 -24.09
N GLU A 436 14.69 -23.01 -22.79
CA GLU A 436 16.02 -23.02 -22.16
C GLU A 436 16.94 -24.11 -22.76
N SER A 437 16.38 -25.26 -23.16
CA SER A 437 17.16 -26.30 -23.85
C SER A 437 17.63 -25.81 -25.22
N ALA A 438 16.78 -25.10 -25.96
CA ALA A 438 17.15 -24.45 -27.21
C ALA A 438 18.24 -23.42 -26.95
N GLU A 439 18.06 -22.54 -25.96
CA GLU A 439 19.02 -21.51 -25.58
C GLU A 439 20.40 -22.09 -25.25
N ARG A 440 20.47 -23.09 -24.35
CA ARG A 440 21.71 -23.82 -24.01
C ARG A 440 22.38 -24.44 -25.24
N ARG A 441 21.60 -25.02 -26.16
CA ARG A 441 22.10 -25.61 -27.41
C ARG A 441 22.59 -24.56 -28.40
N GLY A 442 21.91 -23.42 -28.49
CA GLY A 442 22.32 -22.28 -29.31
C GLY A 442 23.63 -21.69 -28.81
N ARG A 443 23.73 -21.40 -27.51
CA ARG A 443 24.95 -20.89 -26.83
C ARG A 443 26.14 -21.85 -26.97
N LEU A 444 25.91 -23.16 -26.98
CA LEU A 444 26.98 -24.15 -27.18
C LEU A 444 27.62 -24.07 -28.59
N ILE A 445 26.89 -23.60 -29.60
CA ILE A 445 27.35 -23.48 -30.98
C ILE A 445 27.95 -22.10 -31.23
N THR A 446 27.30 -21.04 -30.75
CA THR A 446 27.74 -19.65 -30.93
C THR A 446 28.97 -19.36 -30.05
N GLY A 447 29.04 -19.93 -28.84
CA GLY A 447 30.22 -19.88 -27.96
C GLY A 447 31.26 -20.98 -28.25
N GLY A 448 31.00 -21.89 -29.19
CA GLY A 448 31.76 -23.13 -29.37
C GLY A 448 31.91 -23.55 -30.82
N ALA A 449 32.70 -22.81 -31.59
CA ALA A 449 33.35 -23.38 -32.77
C ALA A 449 34.45 -24.37 -32.32
N GLY A 450 34.08 -25.60 -31.94
CA GLY A 450 35.08 -26.64 -31.63
C GLY A 450 34.63 -27.91 -30.92
N ILE A 451 33.86 -28.78 -31.60
CA ILE A 451 33.95 -30.26 -31.58
C ILE A 451 33.99 -30.98 -30.20
N ALA A 452 32.94 -31.74 -29.84
CA ALA A 452 32.99 -33.21 -29.69
C ALA A 452 31.73 -33.82 -29.05
N VAL A 453 31.34 -34.96 -29.61
CA VAL A 453 30.10 -35.73 -29.49
C VAL A 453 30.19 -36.85 -28.42
N LEU A 454 29.11 -37.03 -27.65
CA LEU A 454 28.55 -38.26 -27.00
C LEU A 454 29.40 -39.11 -26.01
N GLY A 455 28.79 -39.41 -24.84
CA GLY A 455 29.26 -40.50 -23.97
C GLY A 455 28.45 -40.81 -22.69
N LEU A 456 27.23 -41.35 -22.86
CA LEU A 456 26.52 -42.33 -22.00
C LEU A 456 26.17 -42.07 -20.51
N ILE A 457 24.84 -42.11 -20.32
CA ILE A 457 24.01 -42.42 -19.14
C ILE A 457 24.54 -43.59 -18.30
N GLY A 458 24.46 -43.49 -16.97
CA GLY A 458 24.26 -44.69 -16.14
C GLY A 458 24.76 -44.66 -14.69
N SER A 459 23.84 -44.30 -13.77
CA SER A 459 23.68 -44.80 -12.40
C SER A 459 24.24 -44.02 -11.19
N ILE A 460 23.44 -44.13 -10.12
CA ILE A 460 23.66 -43.85 -8.68
C ILE A 460 22.91 -42.62 -8.15
N GLY A 461 21.58 -42.74 -8.16
CA GLY A 461 20.78 -42.33 -7.01
C GLY A 461 21.12 -43.19 -5.79
N ALA A 462 21.14 -42.56 -4.62
CA ALA A 462 21.24 -43.13 -3.26
C ALA A 462 22.62 -43.40 -2.61
N GLY A 463 23.76 -43.06 -3.22
CA GLY A 463 25.10 -43.22 -2.58
C GLY A 463 25.91 -41.93 -2.32
N THR A 464 25.56 -40.83 -2.97
CA THR A 464 26.44 -39.64 -3.10
C THR A 464 26.30 -38.61 -1.99
N TYR A 465 25.15 -38.52 -1.31
CA TYR A 465 24.93 -37.47 -0.30
C TYR A 465 25.86 -37.59 0.93
N ARG A 466 26.24 -38.81 1.34
CA ARG A 466 27.15 -39.04 2.50
C ARG A 466 28.61 -39.30 2.14
N HIS A 467 28.94 -39.69 0.91
CA HIS A 467 30.34 -39.77 0.47
C HIS A 467 30.90 -38.44 -0.03
N LEU A 468 30.04 -37.55 -0.55
CA LEU A 468 30.43 -36.19 -0.92
C LEU A 468 30.77 -35.33 0.30
N GLN A 469 30.11 -35.49 1.45
CA GLN A 469 30.46 -34.72 2.65
C GLN A 469 31.87 -35.05 3.19
N ARG A 470 32.28 -36.33 3.21
CA ARG A 470 33.66 -36.70 3.60
C ARG A 470 34.68 -36.41 2.51
N ARG A 471 34.36 -36.61 1.23
CA ARG A 471 35.29 -36.27 0.14
C ARG A 471 35.41 -34.75 -0.03
N LYS A 472 34.34 -33.99 0.23
CA LYS A 472 34.40 -32.52 0.34
C LYS A 472 35.26 -32.12 1.52
N TYR A 473 35.05 -32.64 2.73
CA TYR A 473 35.89 -32.32 3.89
C TYR A 473 37.39 -32.66 3.68
N TRP A 474 37.71 -33.80 3.05
CA TRP A 474 39.09 -34.21 2.80
C TRP A 474 39.73 -33.56 1.57
N ASN A 475 38.96 -33.36 0.48
CA ASN A 475 39.42 -32.51 -0.62
C ASN A 475 39.56 -31.07 -0.15
N GLN A 476 38.76 -30.61 0.82
CA GLN A 476 38.86 -29.28 1.40
C GLN A 476 40.19 -29.16 2.14
N ILE A 477 40.52 -30.07 3.07
CA ILE A 477 41.82 -30.03 3.76
C ILE A 477 43.01 -30.14 2.79
N GLN A 478 42.93 -30.99 1.76
CA GLN A 478 43.98 -31.11 0.75
C GLN A 478 44.06 -29.88 -0.17
N THR A 479 42.93 -29.31 -0.57
CA THR A 479 42.84 -28.09 -1.37
C THR A 479 43.32 -26.90 -0.56
N ASP A 480 42.97 -26.82 0.73
CA ASP A 480 43.38 -25.78 1.66
C ASP A 480 44.90 -25.85 1.91
N TYR A 481 45.47 -27.05 2.01
CA TYR A 481 46.92 -27.23 2.10
C TYR A 481 47.64 -26.87 0.80
N GLU A 482 47.19 -27.40 -0.35
CA GLU A 482 47.77 -27.10 -1.68
C GLU A 482 47.62 -25.62 -2.05
N THR A 483 46.53 -24.98 -1.62
CA THR A 483 46.26 -23.55 -1.81
C THR A 483 47.13 -22.72 -0.88
N THR A 484 47.26 -23.08 0.40
CA THR A 484 48.11 -22.36 1.36
C THR A 484 49.59 -22.46 0.98
N VAL A 485 50.06 -23.62 0.49
CA VAL A 485 51.44 -23.78 -0.04
C VAL A 485 51.65 -23.01 -1.34
N LYS A 486 50.67 -23.00 -2.26
CA LYS A 486 50.74 -22.13 -3.45
C LYS A 486 50.78 -20.66 -3.08
N LYS A 487 49.97 -20.21 -2.11
CA LYS A 487 50.00 -18.83 -1.59
C LYS A 487 51.35 -18.49 -0.98
N ALA A 488 51.96 -19.40 -0.20
CA ALA A 488 53.30 -19.21 0.36
C ALA A 488 54.37 -19.06 -0.72
N VAL A 489 54.34 -19.91 -1.76
CA VAL A 489 55.29 -19.84 -2.89
C VAL A 489 55.08 -18.55 -3.71
N THR A 490 53.83 -18.18 -3.99
CA THR A 490 53.53 -16.92 -4.70
C THR A 490 53.99 -15.70 -3.91
N LEU A 491 53.72 -15.64 -2.61
CA LEU A 491 54.19 -14.56 -1.74
C LEU A 491 55.73 -14.46 -1.74
N GLN A 492 56.41 -15.61 -1.67
CA GLN A 492 57.88 -15.70 -1.70
C GLN A 492 58.48 -15.28 -3.05
N ASP A 493 57.80 -15.56 -4.16
CA ASP A 493 58.22 -15.14 -5.51
C ASP A 493 57.98 -13.63 -5.75
N THR A 494 56.96 -13.03 -5.13
CA THR A 494 56.67 -11.58 -5.23
C THR A 494 57.48 -10.71 -4.26
N LEU A 495 57.95 -11.26 -3.13
CA LEU A 495 58.72 -10.54 -2.11
C LEU A 495 59.94 -9.78 -2.66
N PRO A 496 60.75 -10.36 -3.59
CA PRO A 496 61.86 -9.65 -4.22
C PRO A 496 61.44 -8.48 -5.13
N GLU A 497 60.36 -8.60 -5.91
CA GLU A 497 59.89 -7.52 -6.80
C GLU A 497 59.43 -6.28 -6.02
N TYR A 498 58.68 -6.47 -4.94
CA TYR A 498 58.24 -5.36 -4.11
C TYR A 498 59.37 -4.81 -3.23
N SER A 499 60.30 -5.66 -2.77
CA SER A 499 61.51 -5.21 -2.06
C SER A 499 62.37 -4.32 -2.95
N ASP A 500 62.61 -4.70 -4.21
CA ASP A 500 63.39 -3.90 -5.16
C ASP A 500 62.66 -2.59 -5.53
N ALA A 501 61.33 -2.62 -5.68
CA ALA A 501 60.52 -1.43 -5.96
C ALA A 501 60.52 -0.42 -4.79
N VAL A 502 60.50 -0.91 -3.55
CA VAL A 502 60.57 -0.09 -2.34
C VAL A 502 62.00 0.44 -2.13
N GLU A 503 63.03 -0.38 -2.35
CA GLU A 503 64.44 0.03 -2.23
C GLU A 503 64.80 1.10 -3.26
N HIS A 504 64.30 1.00 -4.50
CA HIS A 504 64.46 2.03 -5.54
C HIS A 504 63.75 3.35 -5.20
N ARG A 505 62.55 3.29 -4.61
CA ARG A 505 61.78 4.49 -4.20
C ARG A 505 62.34 5.17 -2.94
N ILE A 506 63.01 4.42 -2.05
CA ILE A 506 63.72 4.97 -0.88
C ILE A 506 65.06 5.61 -1.28
N GLU A 507 65.80 5.03 -2.23
CA GLU A 507 67.10 5.56 -2.68
C GLU A 507 66.99 6.91 -3.42
N ASP A 508 65.85 7.19 -4.07
CA ASP A 508 65.57 8.45 -4.80
C ASP A 508 64.89 9.55 -3.94
N GLY A 509 64.85 9.38 -2.61
CA GLY A 509 64.02 10.15 -1.68
C GLY A 509 64.11 11.69 -1.68
N ALA A 510 63.24 12.34 -2.47
CA ALA A 510 62.81 13.72 -2.27
C ALA A 510 61.31 13.90 -2.63
N PRO A 511 60.45 14.43 -1.72
CA PRO A 511 58.99 14.57 -1.91
C PRO A 511 58.54 15.43 -3.11
N ASP A 512 59.46 16.20 -3.68
CA ASP A 512 59.28 17.14 -4.78
C ASP A 512 59.35 16.51 -6.19
N GLN A 513 59.38 15.17 -6.30
CA GLN A 513 59.48 14.45 -7.58
C GLN A 513 58.23 13.66 -8.01
N TYR A 514 57.13 13.69 -7.25
CA TYR A 514 55.88 13.07 -7.72
C TYR A 514 55.21 13.99 -8.74
N GLU A 515 55.08 13.52 -9.98
CA GLU A 515 54.53 14.31 -11.10
C GLU A 515 53.00 14.49 -11.00
N SER A 516 52.31 13.70 -10.17
CA SER A 516 50.85 13.77 -9.94
C SER A 516 50.38 13.16 -8.60
N LEU A 517 49.16 13.51 -8.16
CA LEU A 517 48.49 12.92 -6.99
C LEU A 517 48.28 11.40 -7.15
N ASP A 518 48.06 10.92 -8.37
CA ASP A 518 47.91 9.50 -8.66
C ASP A 518 49.23 8.75 -8.49
N ASP A 519 50.37 9.36 -8.81
CA ASP A 519 51.70 8.78 -8.57
C ASP A 519 52.00 8.67 -7.07
N ALA A 520 51.57 9.65 -6.28
CA ALA A 520 51.68 9.63 -4.82
C ALA A 520 50.75 8.57 -4.18
N ARG A 521 49.49 8.47 -4.65
CA ARG A 521 48.55 7.41 -4.22
C ARG A 521 49.05 6.02 -4.58
N GLN A 522 49.64 5.87 -5.77
CA GLN A 522 50.23 4.61 -6.21
C GLN A 522 51.43 4.24 -5.35
N ALA A 523 52.27 5.22 -4.95
CA ALA A 523 53.39 4.98 -4.04
C ALA A 523 52.92 4.49 -2.65
N VAL A 524 51.90 5.12 -2.07
CA VAL A 524 51.29 4.67 -0.80
C VAL A 524 50.69 3.27 -0.96
N THR A 525 49.95 3.03 -2.04
CA THR A 525 49.33 1.74 -2.35
C THR A 525 50.38 0.63 -2.51
N ASP A 526 51.51 0.92 -3.16
CA ASP A 526 52.61 -0.03 -3.35
C ASP A 526 53.29 -0.36 -2.00
N LEU A 527 53.40 0.63 -1.10
CA LEU A 527 53.97 0.47 0.23
C LEU A 527 53.06 -0.31 1.18
N ASP A 528 51.76 0.01 1.20
CA ASP A 528 50.73 -0.71 1.96
C ASP A 528 50.64 -2.16 1.49
N ARG A 529 50.67 -2.40 0.17
CA ARG A 529 50.71 -3.77 -0.40
C ARG A 529 51.96 -4.52 0.03
N PHE A 530 53.11 -3.86 0.12
CA PHE A 530 54.34 -4.51 0.59
C PHE A 530 54.25 -4.92 2.07
N LEU A 531 53.70 -4.06 2.93
CA LEU A 531 53.43 -4.38 4.34
C LEU A 531 52.39 -5.50 4.47
N GLU A 532 51.32 -5.46 3.67
CA GLU A 532 50.29 -6.49 3.61
C GLU A 532 50.86 -7.85 3.17
N VAL A 533 51.79 -7.87 2.21
CA VAL A 533 52.51 -9.08 1.77
C VAL A 533 53.36 -9.66 2.91
N LEU A 534 53.99 -8.82 3.74
CA LEU A 534 54.76 -9.26 4.91
C LEU A 534 53.87 -9.84 6.02
N ASP A 535 52.72 -9.22 6.31
CA ASP A 535 51.75 -9.71 7.29
C ASP A 535 51.05 -10.99 6.84
N ASN A 536 50.70 -11.07 5.54
CA ASN A 536 50.15 -12.28 4.93
C ASN A 536 51.17 -13.41 4.94
N TYR A 537 52.45 -13.13 4.72
CA TYR A 537 53.53 -14.12 4.85
C TYR A 537 53.65 -14.66 6.28
N ALA A 538 53.58 -13.80 7.30
CA ALA A 538 53.57 -14.21 8.71
C ALA A 538 52.33 -15.05 9.06
N THR A 539 51.16 -14.68 8.55
CA THR A 539 49.88 -15.40 8.75
C THR A 539 49.90 -16.78 8.10
N VAL A 540 50.35 -16.88 6.85
CA VAL A 540 50.45 -18.15 6.11
C VAL A 540 51.44 -19.10 6.78
N ARG A 541 52.57 -18.59 7.31
CA ARG A 541 53.54 -19.35 8.11
C ARG A 541 52.88 -19.96 9.36
N ASP A 542 52.07 -19.20 10.06
CA ASP A 542 51.40 -19.64 11.28
C ASP A 542 50.28 -20.67 10.99
N GLN A 543 49.53 -20.48 9.88
CA GLN A 543 48.52 -21.43 9.38
C GLN A 543 49.13 -22.78 8.98
N ILE A 544 50.28 -22.77 8.30
CA ILE A 544 51.03 -23.99 7.97
C ILE A 544 51.42 -24.74 9.26
N THR A 545 51.83 -24.00 10.29
CA THR A 545 52.22 -24.56 11.60
C THR A 545 51.03 -25.18 12.36
N GLU A 546 49.83 -24.62 12.20
CA GLU A 546 48.60 -25.13 12.84
C GLU A 546 48.05 -26.37 12.11
N LEU A 547 48.07 -26.37 10.78
CA LEU A 547 47.71 -27.53 9.95
C LEU A 547 48.60 -28.74 10.27
N GLN A 548 49.90 -28.53 10.50
CA GLN A 548 50.86 -29.57 10.92
C GLN A 548 50.50 -30.23 12.27
N LYS A 549 49.88 -29.51 13.21
CA LYS A 549 49.47 -30.07 14.51
C LYS A 549 48.20 -30.93 14.43
N SER A 550 47.43 -30.79 13.36
CA SER A 550 46.09 -31.38 13.22
C SER A 550 46.06 -32.76 12.54
N THR A 551 47.18 -33.23 11.99
CA THR A 551 47.26 -34.48 11.21
C THR A 551 48.01 -35.59 11.92
N ASP A 552 47.31 -36.67 12.31
CA ASP A 552 47.89 -37.91 12.89
C ASP A 552 48.18 -38.97 11.79
N CYS A 553 48.69 -38.54 10.63
CA CYS A 553 48.93 -39.39 9.47
C CYS A 553 50.28 -39.12 8.81
N ASP A 554 50.88 -40.19 8.29
CA ASP A 554 52.23 -40.27 7.74
C ASP A 554 52.30 -39.64 6.33
N ILE A 555 52.42 -38.31 6.24
CA ILE A 555 52.54 -37.58 4.97
C ILE A 555 54.02 -37.50 4.53
N TRP A 556 54.65 -38.67 4.42
CA TRP A 556 56.08 -38.83 4.13
C TRP A 556 56.53 -38.22 2.78
N TYR A 557 55.60 -37.91 1.87
CA TYR A 557 55.91 -37.27 0.59
C TYR A 557 56.00 -35.73 0.65
N VAL A 558 55.51 -35.11 1.73
CA VAL A 558 55.33 -33.64 1.81
C VAL A 558 56.41 -32.96 2.65
N ILE A 559 57.05 -33.68 3.59
CA ILE A 559 58.15 -33.19 4.43
C ILE A 559 59.41 -32.80 3.61
N ASN A 560 59.56 -33.30 2.37
CA ASN A 560 60.75 -33.03 1.54
C ASN A 560 60.81 -31.64 0.87
N GLN A 561 59.81 -30.78 1.05
CA GLN A 561 59.82 -29.37 0.58
C GLN A 561 60.20 -28.37 1.71
N GLU A 562 60.44 -28.84 2.94
CA GLU A 562 60.63 -28.00 4.14
C GLU A 562 61.92 -27.14 4.15
N GLU A 563 62.94 -27.40 3.33
CA GLU A 563 64.19 -26.62 3.34
C GLU A 563 64.15 -25.29 2.55
N ARG A 564 63.03 -24.93 1.89
CA ARG A 564 62.96 -23.74 1.01
C ARG A 564 62.23 -22.51 1.57
N LEU A 565 61.54 -22.62 2.70
CA LEU A 565 60.57 -21.61 3.17
C LEU A 565 61.03 -20.78 4.41
N THR A 566 62.32 -20.81 4.79
CA THR A 566 62.82 -20.19 6.04
C THR A 566 63.99 -19.21 5.84
N VAL A 567 63.84 -18.22 4.95
CA VAL A 567 64.81 -17.10 4.86
C VAL A 567 64.11 -15.80 5.29
N GLU A 568 64.66 -15.13 6.30
CA GLU A 568 64.19 -13.81 6.77
C GLU A 568 64.66 -12.69 5.81
N PRO A 569 63.81 -11.66 5.55
CA PRO A 569 64.19 -10.52 4.73
C PRO A 569 65.29 -9.67 5.39
N SER A 570 66.23 -9.17 4.58
CA SER A 570 67.52 -8.62 5.00
C SER A 570 67.55 -7.11 5.30
N THR A 571 66.43 -6.39 5.20
CA THR A 571 66.41 -4.92 5.21
C THR A 571 65.76 -4.36 6.49
N PRO A 572 66.38 -3.42 7.23
CA PRO A 572 65.80 -2.85 8.44
C PRO A 572 64.63 -1.90 8.14
N VAL A 573 63.42 -2.23 8.63
CA VAL A 573 62.13 -1.51 8.44
C VAL A 573 61.98 -0.31 9.41
N ILE A 574 63.03 0.43 9.72
CA ILE A 574 62.94 1.55 10.69
C ILE A 574 63.04 2.87 9.91
N GLY A 575 61.88 3.41 9.53
CA GLY A 575 61.73 4.72 8.86
C GLY A 575 60.45 4.88 8.04
N LEU A 576 59.83 3.77 7.59
CA LEU A 576 58.70 3.77 6.66
C LEU A 576 57.37 4.23 7.27
N ASP A 577 57.10 3.89 8.55
CA ASP A 577 55.85 4.29 9.22
C ASP A 577 55.66 5.82 9.28
N GLN A 578 56.74 6.60 9.40
CA GLN A 578 56.67 8.07 9.48
C GLN A 578 56.34 8.72 8.12
N ASP A 579 56.77 8.11 7.02
CA ASP A 579 56.46 8.58 5.67
C ASP A 579 55.03 8.17 5.25
N VAL A 580 54.55 7.01 5.72
CA VAL A 580 53.14 6.60 5.58
C VAL A 580 52.20 7.55 6.30
N ASP A 581 52.46 7.85 7.58
CA ASP A 581 51.62 8.77 8.37
C ASP A 581 51.49 10.15 7.71
N ARG A 582 52.59 10.65 7.14
CA ARG A 582 52.62 11.95 6.44
C ARG A 582 51.82 11.92 5.14
N LEU A 583 51.95 10.88 4.33
CA LEU A 583 51.20 10.73 3.07
C LEU A 583 49.71 10.47 3.33
N GLN A 584 49.38 9.70 4.37
CA GLN A 584 48.01 9.46 4.80
C GLN A 584 47.31 10.77 5.20
N THR A 585 48.00 11.66 5.93
CA THR A 585 47.47 12.99 6.30
C THR A 585 47.11 13.84 5.06
N ILE A 586 47.94 13.79 4.01
CA ILE A 586 47.68 14.52 2.75
C ILE A 586 46.49 13.91 1.99
N VAL A 587 46.39 12.57 1.96
CA VAL A 587 45.28 11.85 1.33
C VAL A 587 43.95 12.16 2.03
N GLU A 588 43.93 12.15 3.36
CA GLU A 588 42.75 12.47 4.16
C GLU A 588 42.28 13.91 3.96
N ALA A 589 43.20 14.89 4.02
CA ALA A 589 42.90 16.29 3.76
C ALA A 589 42.37 16.52 2.32
N THR A 590 42.94 15.81 1.34
CA THR A 590 42.49 15.85 -0.06
C THR A 590 41.08 15.28 -0.22
N ALA A 591 40.81 14.13 0.40
CA ALA A 591 39.50 13.47 0.35
C ALA A 591 38.40 14.35 0.98
N GLU A 592 38.70 14.97 2.12
CA GLU A 592 37.76 15.88 2.79
C GLU A 592 37.47 17.13 1.97
N THR A 593 38.50 17.71 1.35
CA THR A 593 38.34 18.89 0.47
C THR A 593 37.51 18.56 -0.76
N LEU A 594 37.69 17.38 -1.37
CA LEU A 594 36.85 16.92 -2.48
C LEU A 594 35.39 16.74 -2.06
N ARG A 595 35.13 16.19 -0.87
CA ARG A 595 33.76 16.07 -0.34
C ARG A 595 33.10 17.43 -0.15
N GLN A 596 33.80 18.37 0.49
CA GLN A 596 33.29 19.73 0.71
C GLN A 596 33.04 20.46 -0.62
N LYS A 597 33.94 20.29 -1.59
CA LYS A 597 33.78 20.83 -2.95
C LYS A 597 32.52 20.28 -3.60
N THR A 598 32.33 18.95 -3.60
CA THR A 598 31.15 18.31 -4.18
C THR A 598 29.86 18.74 -3.47
N LYS A 599 29.89 18.89 -2.14
CA LYS A 599 28.74 19.39 -1.37
C LYS A 599 28.38 20.82 -1.80
N VAL A 600 29.36 21.72 -1.91
CA VAL A 600 29.14 23.10 -2.39
C VAL A 600 28.61 23.12 -3.82
N GLU A 601 29.14 22.29 -4.73
CA GLU A 601 28.66 22.20 -6.12
C GLU A 601 27.21 21.71 -6.19
N GLN A 602 26.85 20.68 -5.40
CA GLN A 602 25.49 20.17 -5.33
C GLN A 602 24.53 21.22 -4.77
N GLN A 603 24.90 21.85 -3.66
CA GLN A 603 24.03 22.81 -2.98
C GLN A 603 23.88 24.11 -3.79
N ALA A 604 24.91 24.51 -4.53
CA ALA A 604 24.81 25.62 -5.48
C ALA A 604 23.86 25.28 -6.65
N ALA A 605 23.83 24.01 -7.09
CA ALA A 605 22.89 23.57 -8.12
C ALA A 605 21.43 23.56 -7.61
N GLU A 606 21.21 23.14 -6.36
CA GLU A 606 19.90 23.14 -5.69
C GLU A 606 19.36 24.57 -5.50
N VAL A 607 20.22 25.50 -5.07
CA VAL A 607 19.87 26.92 -4.88
C VAL A 607 19.70 27.68 -6.21
N GLY A 608 20.26 27.16 -7.31
CA GLY A 608 20.12 27.70 -8.66
C GLY A 608 20.76 29.08 -8.84
N SER A 609 20.09 29.98 -9.58
CA SER A 609 20.65 31.29 -9.93
C SER A 609 20.93 32.21 -8.74
N ALA A 610 20.37 31.92 -7.56
CA ALA A 610 20.67 32.67 -6.34
C ALA A 610 22.11 32.41 -5.85
N ALA A 611 22.73 31.29 -6.25
CA ALA A 611 24.11 30.99 -5.94
C ALA A 611 25.10 31.87 -6.74
N ASP A 612 24.73 32.36 -7.93
CA ASP A 612 25.63 33.12 -8.83
C ASP A 612 26.13 34.45 -8.25
N ASP A 613 25.40 35.00 -7.27
CA ASP A 613 25.79 36.23 -6.57
C ASP A 613 26.91 35.99 -5.53
N TYR A 614 27.28 34.73 -5.28
CA TYR A 614 28.27 34.31 -4.31
C TYR A 614 29.41 33.60 -5.01
N ASP A 615 30.65 33.95 -4.69
CA ASP A 615 31.87 33.52 -5.40
C ASP A 615 32.25 32.04 -5.14
N TRP A 616 31.25 31.15 -5.12
CA TRP A 616 31.39 29.71 -4.86
C TRP A 616 32.27 29.04 -5.92
N MET A 617 32.15 29.46 -7.18
CA MET A 617 33.01 28.97 -8.28
C MET A 617 34.48 29.27 -8.02
N SER A 618 34.81 30.46 -7.48
CA SER A 618 36.19 30.82 -7.13
C SER A 618 36.70 30.00 -5.94
N ALA A 619 35.85 29.71 -4.95
CA ALA A 619 36.23 28.81 -3.85
C ALA A 619 36.50 27.38 -4.35
N VAL A 620 35.69 26.89 -5.29
CA VAL A 620 35.91 25.59 -5.97
C VAL A 620 37.19 25.60 -6.78
N ASP A 621 37.44 26.65 -7.58
CA ASP A 621 38.66 26.79 -8.39
C ASP A 621 39.92 26.83 -7.52
N GLN A 622 39.88 27.55 -6.39
CA GLN A 622 40.97 27.59 -5.40
C GLN A 622 41.22 26.22 -4.79
N ALA A 623 40.17 25.47 -4.45
CA ALA A 623 40.30 24.11 -3.95
C ALA A 623 40.93 23.18 -4.99
N GLU A 624 40.51 23.24 -6.25
CA GLU A 624 41.13 22.45 -7.32
C GLU A 624 42.59 22.81 -7.56
N GLN A 625 42.95 24.10 -7.44
CA GLN A 625 44.34 24.53 -7.56
C GLN A 625 45.19 24.00 -6.40
N ALA A 626 44.72 24.14 -5.16
CA ALA A 626 45.42 23.63 -3.97
C ALA A 626 45.63 22.10 -4.05
N LEU A 627 44.62 21.36 -4.52
CA LEU A 627 44.70 19.91 -4.73
C LEU A 627 45.71 19.52 -5.83
N ARG A 628 45.86 20.34 -6.88
CA ARG A 628 46.85 20.13 -7.95
C ARG A 628 48.28 20.39 -7.48
N GLU A 629 48.48 21.39 -6.61
CA GLU A 629 49.81 21.77 -6.10
C GLU A 629 50.28 20.88 -4.94
N GLY A 630 49.37 20.18 -4.25
CA GLY A 630 49.71 19.23 -3.18
C GLY A 630 50.22 19.87 -1.88
N ASP A 631 50.01 21.19 -1.72
CA ASP A 631 50.42 21.95 -0.54
C ASP A 631 49.34 21.87 0.56
N LEU A 632 49.69 21.24 1.68
CA LEU A 632 48.77 21.00 2.80
C LEU A 632 48.21 22.29 3.41
N ASP A 633 48.97 23.38 3.42
CA ASP A 633 48.49 24.65 3.98
C ASP A 633 47.48 25.31 3.03
N GLN A 634 47.71 25.25 1.71
CA GLN A 634 46.74 25.73 0.72
C GLN A 634 45.44 24.90 0.72
N ILE A 635 45.54 23.58 0.94
CA ILE A 635 44.37 22.70 1.04
C ILE A 635 43.49 23.11 2.24
N ARG A 636 44.10 23.47 3.37
CA ARG A 636 43.36 23.93 4.56
C ARG A 636 42.67 25.27 4.34
N ASP A 637 43.34 26.22 3.70
CA ASP A 637 42.75 27.52 3.37
C ASP A 637 41.54 27.36 2.42
N ALA A 638 41.62 26.41 1.47
CA ALA A 638 40.51 26.07 0.59
C ALA A 638 39.33 25.43 1.34
N GLN A 639 39.59 24.56 2.33
CA GLN A 639 38.55 23.97 3.18
C GLN A 639 37.77 25.03 3.97
N GLU A 640 38.46 26.03 4.55
CA GLU A 640 37.80 27.12 5.28
C GLU A 640 36.90 27.97 4.35
N SER A 641 37.36 28.20 3.11
CA SER A 641 36.60 28.92 2.09
C SER A 641 35.36 28.14 1.64
N LEU A 642 35.49 26.83 1.37
CA LEU A 642 34.37 25.96 0.99
C LEU A 642 33.34 25.83 2.11
N SER A 643 33.77 25.71 3.37
CA SER A 643 32.88 25.66 4.54
C SER A 643 32.03 26.93 4.66
N THR A 644 32.65 28.10 4.48
CA THR A 644 31.95 29.39 4.54
C THR A 644 30.89 29.53 3.44
N ILE A 645 31.22 29.09 2.22
CA ILE A 645 30.28 29.07 1.09
C ILE A 645 29.15 28.09 1.34
N ASN A 646 29.45 26.89 1.85
CA ASN A 646 28.44 25.88 2.16
C ASN A 646 27.38 26.41 3.14
N THR A 647 27.80 27.03 4.24
CA THR A 647 26.86 27.64 5.21
C THR A 647 26.04 28.77 4.58
N THR A 648 26.62 29.52 3.65
CA THR A 648 25.89 30.58 2.94
C THR A 648 24.80 29.98 2.04
N LEU A 649 25.11 28.90 1.30
CA LEU A 649 24.17 28.20 0.44
C LEU A 649 23.04 27.54 1.25
N GLU A 650 23.36 26.88 2.38
CA GLU A 650 22.38 26.31 3.33
C GLU A 650 21.36 27.37 3.79
N MET A 651 21.81 28.60 4.06
CA MET A 651 20.90 29.69 4.44
C MET A 651 20.02 30.18 3.28
N ILE A 652 20.53 30.18 2.04
CA ILE A 652 19.72 30.56 0.87
C ILE A 652 18.62 29.53 0.65
N GLU A 653 18.98 28.26 0.73
CA GLU A 653 18.05 27.13 0.60
C GLU A 653 16.94 27.20 1.67
N GLN A 654 17.32 27.36 2.95
CA GLN A 654 16.36 27.47 4.05
C GLN A 654 15.38 28.65 3.85
N ARG A 655 15.89 29.79 3.35
CA ARG A 655 15.04 30.95 3.02
C ARG A 655 14.04 30.63 1.91
N GLN A 656 14.47 29.96 0.84
CA GLN A 656 13.59 29.55 -0.27
C GLN A 656 12.51 28.58 0.22
N GLN A 657 12.88 27.61 1.06
CA GLN A 657 11.94 26.65 1.66
C GLN A 657 10.89 27.35 2.55
N LEU A 658 11.30 28.30 3.40
CA LEU A 658 10.36 29.06 4.25
C LEU A 658 9.39 29.90 3.43
N VAL A 659 9.85 30.52 2.33
CA VAL A 659 8.98 31.27 1.42
C VAL A 659 7.97 30.35 0.73
N ALA A 660 8.44 29.19 0.23
CA ALA A 660 7.57 28.20 -0.40
C ALA A 660 6.48 27.70 0.55
N ARG A 661 6.82 27.42 1.81
CA ARG A 661 5.85 27.02 2.86
C ARG A 661 4.79 28.08 3.14
N ILE A 662 5.17 29.36 3.15
CA ILE A 662 4.20 30.46 3.31
C ILE A 662 3.23 30.50 2.12
N ASP A 663 3.73 30.23 0.90
CA ASP A 663 2.92 30.26 -0.31
C ASP A 663 1.99 29.04 -0.44
N SER A 664 2.39 27.85 0.06
CA SER A 664 1.61 26.60 -0.04
C SER A 664 0.38 26.56 0.89
N GLU A 665 0.46 27.13 2.10
CA GLU A 665 -0.65 27.10 3.07
C GLU A 665 -1.92 27.87 2.65
N GLY A 666 -1.80 28.71 1.64
CA GLY A 666 -2.82 29.68 1.28
C GLY A 666 -2.91 30.84 2.29
N ARG A 667 -3.76 31.82 1.98
CA ARG A 667 -3.87 33.03 2.81
C ARG A 667 -4.69 32.79 4.07
N VAL A 668 -4.03 32.83 5.24
CA VAL A 668 -4.73 32.87 6.52
C VAL A 668 -5.30 34.27 6.74
N ALA A 669 -6.63 34.36 6.88
CA ALA A 669 -7.32 35.64 6.99
C ALA A 669 -6.77 36.47 8.17
N GLY A 670 -6.36 37.71 7.87
CA GLY A 670 -5.87 38.66 8.87
C GLY A 670 -4.36 38.60 9.14
N ILE A 671 -3.65 37.52 8.79
CA ILE A 671 -2.19 37.44 8.96
C ILE A 671 -1.48 38.08 7.75
N ASN A 672 -0.52 38.95 8.01
CA ASN A 672 0.26 39.63 6.97
C ASN A 672 1.42 38.75 6.45
N GLN A 673 1.07 37.60 5.88
CA GLN A 673 2.02 36.63 5.31
C GLN A 673 2.94 37.27 4.26
N LEU A 674 2.43 38.22 3.47
CA LEU A 674 3.25 38.96 2.48
C LEU A 674 4.37 39.77 3.15
N GLN A 675 4.11 40.39 4.30
CA GLN A 675 5.15 41.11 5.03
C GLN A 675 6.18 40.15 5.64
N LEU A 676 5.74 38.99 6.14
CA LEU A 676 6.65 37.95 6.63
C LEU A 676 7.55 37.44 5.50
N GLN A 677 6.99 37.12 4.33
CA GLN A 677 7.72 36.74 3.12
C GLN A 677 8.75 37.80 2.73
N ASN A 678 8.34 39.07 2.62
CA ASN A 678 9.26 40.17 2.30
C ASN A 678 10.41 40.30 3.32
N ARG A 679 10.21 39.92 4.58
CA ARG A 679 11.26 39.98 5.62
C ARG A 679 12.24 38.84 5.51
N ILE A 680 11.73 37.61 5.36
CA ILE A 680 12.55 36.43 5.05
C ILE A 680 13.38 36.73 3.80
N GLU A 681 12.77 37.41 2.82
CA GLU A 681 13.45 37.81 1.59
C GLU A 681 14.45 38.98 1.74
N ALA A 682 14.22 39.88 2.70
CA ALA A 682 15.10 41.01 2.95
C ALA A 682 16.24 40.66 3.92
N GLU A 683 16.27 39.46 4.49
CA GLU A 683 17.25 39.04 5.48
C GLU A 683 18.67 39.09 4.90
N PRO A 684 19.56 39.96 5.44
CA PRO A 684 20.88 40.16 4.86
C PRO A 684 21.80 38.96 5.10
N TYR A 685 22.40 38.43 4.02
CA TYR A 685 23.46 37.42 4.08
C TYR A 685 24.73 38.01 4.72
N PRO A 686 25.27 37.43 5.81
CA PRO A 686 25.97 38.29 6.74
C PRO A 686 27.50 38.13 6.72
N ALA A 687 28.16 39.18 7.19
CA ALA A 687 29.48 39.13 7.83
C ALA A 687 29.42 38.60 9.29
N ASP A 688 28.23 38.21 9.77
CA ASP A 688 27.88 37.64 11.09
C ASP A 688 26.85 36.50 10.91
N VAL A 689 27.37 35.31 10.60
CA VAL A 689 26.59 34.10 10.26
C VAL A 689 25.69 33.65 11.41
N SER A 690 26.14 33.77 12.67
CA SER A 690 25.40 33.29 13.85
C SER A 690 24.07 34.01 14.02
N GLY A 691 24.06 35.35 13.93
CA GLY A 691 22.84 36.11 14.17
C GLY A 691 21.76 35.89 13.10
N ALA A 692 22.13 35.51 11.88
CA ALA A 692 21.19 35.24 10.81
C ALA A 692 20.55 33.85 10.92
N VAL A 693 21.32 32.85 11.37
CA VAL A 693 20.79 31.50 11.67
C VAL A 693 19.71 31.58 12.76
N ASP A 694 19.99 32.29 13.85
CA ASP A 694 19.01 32.47 14.95
C ASP A 694 17.70 33.13 14.45
N ARG A 695 17.78 34.08 13.51
CA ARG A 695 16.58 34.72 12.94
C ARG A 695 15.80 33.81 11.99
N MET A 696 16.48 32.94 11.24
CA MET A 696 15.81 31.96 10.39
C MET A 696 15.04 30.91 11.19
N GLU A 697 15.58 30.47 12.33
CA GLU A 697 14.86 29.59 13.27
C GLU A 697 13.57 30.25 13.79
N ILE A 698 13.61 31.56 14.06
CA ILE A 698 12.43 32.32 14.49
C ILE A 698 11.39 32.47 13.37
N TYR A 699 11.82 32.67 12.12
CA TYR A 699 10.89 32.69 10.99
C TYR A 699 10.26 31.31 10.78
N ASP A 700 11.03 30.23 10.94
CA ASP A 700 10.56 28.85 10.89
C ASP A 700 9.47 28.56 11.92
N ASP A 701 9.69 28.95 13.18
CA ASP A 701 8.69 28.84 14.25
C ASP A 701 7.40 29.59 13.91
N LEU A 702 7.50 30.79 13.32
CA LEU A 702 6.35 31.61 12.96
C LEU A 702 5.56 31.00 11.81
N VAL A 703 6.24 30.50 10.77
CA VAL A 703 5.60 29.79 9.65
C VAL A 703 4.87 28.55 10.18
N THR A 704 5.52 27.79 11.05
CA THR A 704 4.92 26.62 11.72
C THR A 704 3.68 26.98 12.53
N CYS A 705 3.69 28.10 13.27
CA CYS A 705 2.50 28.57 13.98
C CYS A 705 1.36 28.96 13.02
N ILE A 706 1.68 29.58 11.88
CA ILE A 706 0.68 29.97 10.86
C ILE A 706 0.04 28.73 10.23
N GLU A 707 0.84 27.72 9.87
CA GLU A 707 0.37 26.41 9.36
C GLU A 707 -0.64 25.78 10.34
N ARG A 708 -0.27 25.72 11.63
CA ARG A 708 -1.12 25.14 12.68
C ARG A 708 -2.44 25.90 12.87
N ILE A 709 -2.40 27.23 12.84
CA ILE A 709 -3.62 28.07 12.92
C ILE A 709 -4.50 27.89 11.68
N ALA A 710 -3.91 27.74 10.50
CA ALA A 710 -4.66 27.56 9.26
C ALA A 710 -5.56 26.31 9.35
N VAL A 711 -5.07 25.23 9.96
CA VAL A 711 -5.86 24.02 10.22
C VAL A 711 -7.05 24.30 11.15
N VAL A 712 -6.86 25.07 12.22
CA VAL A 712 -7.93 25.41 13.16
C VAL A 712 -8.98 26.34 12.53
N VAL A 713 -8.54 27.34 11.76
CA VAL A 713 -9.45 28.29 11.08
C VAL A 713 -10.30 27.58 10.02
N ARG A 714 -9.74 26.55 9.35
CA ARG A 714 -10.47 25.70 8.41
C ARG A 714 -11.50 24.82 9.11
N TRP A 715 -11.21 24.36 10.32
CA TRP A 715 -12.05 23.42 11.08
C TRP A 715 -13.37 24.03 11.58
N GLU A 716 -13.40 25.27 12.06
CA GLU A 716 -14.69 25.92 12.38
C GLU A 716 -14.63 27.46 12.31
N SER A 717 -15.43 28.05 11.41
CA SER A 717 -15.54 29.52 11.19
C SER A 717 -16.02 30.35 12.41
N ARG A 718 -16.18 29.73 13.57
CA ARG A 718 -16.83 30.29 14.77
C ARG A 718 -15.89 30.45 15.97
N VAL A 719 -14.64 30.01 15.87
CA VAL A 719 -13.62 30.18 16.92
C VAL A 719 -12.93 31.54 16.75
N ALA A 720 -12.80 32.31 17.83
CA ALA A 720 -12.16 33.62 17.80
C ALA A 720 -10.63 33.48 17.73
N THR A 721 -10.04 33.82 16.58
CA THR A 721 -8.58 33.78 16.37
C THR A 721 -7.92 35.16 16.37
N ASP A 722 -8.71 36.23 16.53
CA ASP A 722 -8.28 37.63 16.42
C ASP A 722 -7.04 37.95 17.28
N ASP A 723 -7.03 37.53 18.55
CA ASP A 723 -5.92 37.82 19.48
C ASP A 723 -4.60 37.13 19.09
N ILE A 724 -4.67 35.98 18.43
CA ILE A 724 -3.49 35.22 17.97
C ILE A 724 -2.98 35.84 16.67
N VAL A 725 -3.89 36.15 15.75
CA VAL A 725 -3.59 36.87 14.51
C VAL A 725 -2.92 38.20 14.80
N ASP A 726 -3.41 38.96 15.78
CA ASP A 726 -2.82 40.23 16.23
C ASP A 726 -1.42 40.04 16.83
N ASN A 727 -1.20 38.99 17.62
CA ASN A 727 0.13 38.68 18.20
C ASN A 727 1.14 38.28 17.11
N ILE A 728 0.72 37.46 16.14
CA ILE A 728 1.55 37.07 14.99
C ILE A 728 1.91 38.30 14.16
N ASN A 729 0.93 39.14 13.81
CA ASN A 729 1.18 40.38 13.09
C ASN A 729 2.12 41.31 13.87
N SER A 730 1.96 41.41 15.19
CA SER A 730 2.88 42.19 16.03
C SER A 730 4.31 41.64 16.02
N GLN A 731 4.50 40.32 15.96
CA GLN A 731 5.83 39.73 15.82
C GLN A 731 6.42 40.02 14.42
N ILE A 732 5.60 39.91 13.37
CA ILE A 732 5.97 40.26 11.98
C ILE A 732 6.35 41.74 11.85
N GLU A 733 5.84 42.64 12.70
CA GLU A 733 6.20 44.06 12.72
C GLU A 733 7.52 44.36 13.47
N LYS A 734 7.95 43.51 14.41
CA LYS A 734 9.14 43.77 15.24
C LYS A 734 10.44 43.43 14.53
N ASN A 735 11.38 44.38 14.48
CA ASN A 735 12.69 44.19 13.84
C ASN A 735 13.59 43.14 14.53
N GLU A 736 13.38 42.87 15.82
CA GLU A 736 14.09 41.82 16.56
C GLU A 736 13.09 40.80 17.12
N PRO A 737 13.43 39.51 17.12
CA PRO A 737 12.61 38.46 17.71
C PRO A 737 12.28 38.75 19.18
N ASP A 738 10.99 38.76 19.51
CA ASP A 738 10.51 38.78 20.89
C ASP A 738 10.16 37.34 21.30
N SER A 739 11.06 36.72 22.07
CA SER A 739 10.91 35.34 22.55
C SER A 739 9.72 35.17 23.48
N ASP A 740 9.37 36.20 24.27
CA ASP A 740 8.22 36.15 25.18
C ASP A 740 6.91 36.17 24.37
N LEU A 741 6.86 36.95 23.29
CA LEU A 741 5.71 36.98 22.39
C LEU A 741 5.57 35.67 21.59
N GLN A 742 6.68 35.05 21.16
CA GLN A 742 6.66 33.73 20.52
C GLN A 742 6.11 32.64 21.45
N ALA A 743 6.60 32.59 22.69
CA ALA A 743 6.10 31.63 23.68
C ALA A 743 4.59 31.80 23.90
N LYS A 744 4.10 33.05 23.93
CA LYS A 744 2.68 33.36 24.03
C LYS A 744 1.88 32.89 22.80
N ILE A 745 2.39 33.10 21.58
CA ILE A 745 1.75 32.61 20.35
C ILE A 745 1.63 31.08 20.40
N ALA A 746 2.72 30.39 20.75
CA ALA A 746 2.73 28.93 20.84
C ALA A 746 1.74 28.40 21.89
N GLU A 747 1.66 29.05 23.06
CA GLU A 747 0.67 28.72 24.10
C GLU A 747 -0.76 28.85 23.58
N GLN A 748 -1.09 29.96 22.92
CA GLN A 748 -2.43 30.19 22.37
C GLN A 748 -2.79 29.20 21.23
N VAL A 749 -1.82 28.81 20.40
CA VAL A 749 -2.04 27.79 19.35
C VAL A 749 -2.31 26.42 19.97
N ASN A 750 -1.56 26.04 21.03
CA ASN A 750 -1.81 24.79 21.74
C ASN A 750 -3.20 24.75 22.40
N GLU A 751 -3.66 25.86 22.98
CA GLU A 751 -5.01 25.98 23.55
C GLU A 751 -6.09 25.76 22.48
N LEU A 752 -5.90 26.31 21.28
CA LEU A 752 -6.81 26.12 20.15
C LEU A 752 -6.84 24.68 19.63
N GLU A 753 -5.70 24.00 19.56
CA GLU A 753 -5.64 22.59 19.18
C GLU A 753 -6.33 21.71 20.21
N THR A 754 -6.15 22.01 21.50
CA THR A 754 -6.85 21.30 22.58
C THR A 754 -8.37 21.49 22.48
N LEU A 755 -8.81 22.73 22.22
CA LEU A 755 -10.23 23.04 21.97
C LEU A 755 -10.77 22.23 20.78
N ARG A 756 -10.00 22.16 19.68
CA ARG A 756 -10.34 21.41 18.48
C ARG A 756 -10.56 19.93 18.79
N GLU A 757 -9.57 19.30 19.42
CA GLU A 757 -9.63 17.87 19.78
C GLU A 757 -10.84 17.56 20.67
N ALA A 758 -11.06 18.38 21.70
CA ALA A 758 -12.17 18.19 22.62
C ALA A 758 -13.53 18.32 21.93
N ALA A 759 -13.68 19.24 20.98
CA ALA A 759 -14.95 19.39 20.28
C ALA A 759 -15.17 18.37 19.17
N THR A 760 -14.12 17.88 18.49
CA THR A 760 -14.25 16.71 17.61
C THR A 760 -14.82 15.52 18.40
N GLN A 761 -14.23 15.21 19.57
CA GLN A 761 -14.75 14.15 20.44
C GLN A 761 -16.21 14.40 20.88
N ALA A 762 -16.57 15.66 21.19
CA ALA A 762 -17.93 16.00 21.58
C ALA A 762 -18.93 15.79 20.44
N TYR A 763 -18.59 16.20 19.21
CA TYR A 763 -19.43 15.99 18.04
C TYR A 763 -19.53 14.51 17.68
N ASP A 764 -18.46 13.76 17.85
CA ASP A 764 -18.48 12.32 17.61
C ASP A 764 -19.46 11.60 18.55
N ALA A 765 -19.36 11.89 19.84
CA ALA A 765 -20.25 11.34 20.85
C ALA A 765 -21.72 11.80 20.66
N LEU A 766 -21.96 13.03 20.20
CA LEU A 766 -23.30 13.53 19.90
C LEU A 766 -23.99 12.68 18.85
N ASP A 767 -23.28 12.28 17.83
CA ASP A 767 -23.88 11.55 16.75
C ASP A 767 -23.99 10.05 17.05
N ASP A 768 -23.07 9.46 17.82
CA ASP A 768 -23.26 8.09 18.34
C ASP A 768 -24.58 7.99 19.13
N LEU A 769 -24.88 9.02 19.93
CA LEU A 769 -26.15 9.16 20.65
C LEU A 769 -27.37 9.37 19.73
N CYS A 770 -27.20 10.05 18.59
CA CYS A 770 -28.26 10.22 17.60
C CYS A 770 -28.56 8.91 16.89
N SER A 771 -27.53 8.18 16.49
CA SER A 771 -27.59 6.92 15.75
C SER A 771 -28.18 5.78 16.58
N ALA A 772 -27.94 5.77 17.89
CA ALA A 772 -28.52 4.77 18.80
C ALA A 772 -30.04 4.97 19.07
N GLN A 773 -30.59 6.15 18.79
CA GLN A 773 -32.01 6.44 18.97
C GLN A 773 -32.74 6.34 17.63
N ASP A 774 -33.35 5.18 17.39
CA ASP A 774 -34.19 4.78 16.24
C ASP A 774 -35.44 5.70 15.96
N SER A 775 -35.45 6.91 16.54
CA SER A 775 -36.38 8.00 16.29
C SER A 775 -35.58 9.29 16.16
N GLN A 776 -35.82 10.06 15.10
CA GLN A 776 -35.22 11.37 14.76
C GLN A 776 -35.44 12.51 15.81
N GLN A 777 -35.46 12.19 17.10
CA GLN A 777 -35.55 13.11 18.22
C GLN A 777 -34.56 12.69 19.29
N THR A 778 -33.45 13.43 19.36
CA THR A 778 -32.52 13.41 20.49
C THR A 778 -33.24 13.76 21.78
N THR A 779 -32.76 13.21 22.90
CA THR A 779 -33.35 13.54 24.21
C THR A 779 -33.22 15.04 24.52
N PRO A 780 -34.11 15.62 25.34
CA PRO A 780 -33.97 17.03 25.76
C PRO A 780 -32.61 17.35 26.41
N GLU A 781 -31.98 16.35 27.04
CA GLU A 781 -30.66 16.48 27.68
C GLU A 781 -29.53 16.57 26.64
N VAL A 782 -29.57 15.75 25.58
CA VAL A 782 -28.60 15.82 24.47
C VAL A 782 -28.68 17.17 23.75
N ASN A 783 -29.90 17.67 23.48
CA ASN A 783 -30.09 18.99 22.87
C ASN A 783 -29.58 20.15 23.75
N GLU A 784 -29.70 20.02 25.07
CA GLU A 784 -29.16 21.01 26.02
C GLU A 784 -27.64 21.01 25.99
N LEU A 785 -27.01 19.82 25.99
CA LEU A 785 -25.56 19.66 25.86
C LEU A 785 -25.01 20.18 24.54
N GLU A 786 -25.67 19.90 23.42
CA GLU A 786 -25.30 20.44 22.09
C GLU A 786 -25.36 21.99 22.10
N THR A 787 -26.37 22.56 22.75
CA THR A 787 -26.48 24.01 22.90
C THR A 787 -25.39 24.58 23.83
N GLU A 788 -25.02 23.87 24.90
CA GLU A 788 -23.89 24.23 25.78
C GLU A 788 -22.56 24.15 25.01
N LEU A 789 -22.34 23.10 24.22
CA LEU A 789 -21.16 22.88 23.39
C LEU A 789 -20.99 24.04 22.43
N HIS A 790 -22.07 24.42 21.74
CA HIS A 790 -22.05 25.52 20.80
C HIS A 790 -21.65 26.86 21.45
N LYS A 791 -22.11 27.11 22.68
CA LYS A 791 -21.73 28.33 23.42
C LYS A 791 -20.28 28.30 23.87
N ALA A 792 -19.79 27.15 24.33
CA ALA A 792 -18.42 26.97 24.79
C ALA A 792 -17.42 27.14 23.63
N LEU A 793 -17.74 26.58 22.46
CA LEU A 793 -16.97 26.75 21.22
C LEU A 793 -16.87 28.21 20.79
N VAL A 794 -18.00 28.93 20.77
CA VAL A 794 -18.02 30.38 20.44
C VAL A 794 -17.25 31.21 21.48
N ALA A 795 -17.18 30.75 22.73
CA ALA A 795 -16.41 31.41 23.79
C ALA A 795 -14.92 31.04 23.78
N GLY A 796 -14.51 30.01 23.02
CA GLY A 796 -13.15 29.46 23.05
C GLY A 796 -12.79 28.77 24.36
N ASP A 797 -13.76 28.25 25.10
CA ASP A 797 -13.56 27.66 26.44
C ASP A 797 -13.25 26.16 26.32
N ALA A 798 -11.97 25.83 26.14
CA ALA A 798 -11.50 24.46 25.95
C ALA A 798 -11.84 23.53 27.13
N GLU A 799 -11.77 24.03 28.36
CA GLU A 799 -12.11 23.26 29.57
C GLU A 799 -13.61 22.93 29.58
N GLN A 800 -14.46 23.90 29.23
CA GLN A 800 -15.90 23.66 29.16
C GLN A 800 -16.28 22.69 28.02
N VAL A 801 -15.62 22.78 26.86
CA VAL A 801 -15.84 21.84 25.75
C VAL A 801 -15.43 20.42 26.14
N ASP A 802 -14.27 20.24 26.78
CA ASP A 802 -13.81 18.94 27.28
C ASP A 802 -14.75 18.34 28.35
N ASP A 803 -15.26 19.17 29.27
CA ASP A 803 -16.26 18.73 30.26
C ASP A 803 -17.57 18.28 29.59
N ILE A 804 -18.02 18.98 28.53
CA ILE A 804 -19.22 18.61 27.77
C ILE A 804 -18.97 17.32 26.97
N SER A 805 -17.82 17.20 26.32
CA SER A 805 -17.38 15.99 25.61
C SER A 805 -17.44 14.77 26.54
N LYS A 806 -16.85 14.85 27.74
CA LYS A 806 -16.89 13.78 28.74
C LYS A 806 -18.30 13.42 29.19
N ARG A 807 -19.20 14.40 29.32
CA ARG A 807 -20.61 14.16 29.65
C ARG A 807 -21.31 13.42 28.52
N LEU A 808 -21.11 13.82 27.27
CA LEU A 808 -21.65 13.15 26.09
C LEU A 808 -21.12 11.73 25.98
N GLN A 809 -19.81 11.53 26.13
CA GLN A 809 -19.20 10.20 26.14
C GLN A 809 -19.78 9.31 27.24
N SER A 810 -20.01 9.84 28.44
CA SER A 810 -20.64 9.05 29.51
C SER A 810 -22.08 8.61 29.19
N MET A 811 -22.77 9.33 28.31
CA MET A 811 -24.08 8.94 27.80
C MET A 811 -23.98 7.89 26.70
N VAL A 812 -22.95 7.98 25.84
CA VAL A 812 -22.61 6.94 24.85
C VAL A 812 -22.35 5.63 25.59
N ASP A 813 -21.47 5.65 26.59
CA ASP A 813 -21.12 4.47 27.41
C ASP A 813 -22.34 3.89 28.17
N ALA A 814 -23.40 4.68 28.38
CA ALA A 814 -24.64 4.24 29.00
C ALA A 814 -25.65 3.61 28.02
N THR A 815 -25.32 3.60 26.73
CA THR A 815 -26.15 3.10 25.63
C THR A 815 -25.67 1.70 25.24
N TRP A 816 -26.59 0.75 25.06
CA TRP A 816 -26.25 -0.58 24.55
C TRP A 816 -25.98 -0.54 23.06
N GLU A 817 -24.91 -1.21 22.67
CA GLU A 817 -24.60 -1.59 21.31
C GLU A 817 -24.76 -3.10 21.12
N LEU A 818 -24.81 -3.53 19.86
CA LEU A 818 -24.94 -4.96 19.55
C LEU A 818 -23.71 -5.76 20.00
N ASN A 819 -22.53 -5.16 19.92
CA ASN A 819 -21.26 -5.79 20.31
C ASN A 819 -21.24 -6.12 21.81
N ASP A 820 -21.73 -5.22 22.67
CA ASP A 820 -21.84 -5.44 24.13
C ASP A 820 -22.56 -6.75 24.47
N VAL A 821 -23.60 -7.07 23.70
CA VAL A 821 -24.48 -8.23 23.94
C VAL A 821 -23.97 -9.50 23.24
N ILE A 822 -23.19 -9.36 22.16
CA ILE A 822 -22.59 -10.49 21.44
C ILE A 822 -21.49 -11.16 22.26
N GLU A 823 -20.75 -10.39 23.08
CA GLU A 823 -19.67 -10.91 23.91
C GLU A 823 -20.16 -11.81 25.06
N PHE A 824 -21.42 -11.66 25.47
CA PHE A 824 -22.01 -12.43 26.57
C PHE A 824 -21.98 -13.94 26.29
N ASP A 825 -21.80 -14.72 27.36
CA ASP A 825 -22.09 -16.14 27.31
C ASP A 825 -23.61 -16.40 27.24
N TRP A 826 -24.00 -17.65 26.94
CA TRP A 826 -25.41 -17.99 26.76
C TRP A 826 -26.26 -17.78 28.03
N GLN A 827 -25.69 -17.90 29.23
CA GLN A 827 -26.39 -17.66 30.50
C GLN A 827 -26.52 -16.16 30.78
N GLU A 828 -25.47 -15.39 30.51
CA GLU A 828 -25.46 -13.94 30.66
C GLU A 828 -26.50 -13.30 29.73
N PHE A 829 -26.60 -13.77 28.49
CA PHE A 829 -27.62 -13.36 27.54
C PHE A 829 -29.05 -13.69 28.01
N GLU A 830 -29.28 -14.92 28.49
CA GLU A 830 -30.58 -15.30 29.07
C GLU A 830 -30.96 -14.42 30.27
N ASN A 831 -30.00 -14.11 31.13
CA ASN A 831 -30.21 -13.24 32.30
C ASN A 831 -30.49 -11.78 31.90
N LEU A 832 -29.81 -11.26 30.87
CA LEU A 832 -30.07 -9.92 30.33
C LEU A 832 -31.50 -9.83 29.79
N VAL A 833 -31.91 -10.80 28.97
CA VAL A 833 -33.27 -10.86 28.43
C VAL A 833 -34.30 -11.02 29.54
N ALA A 834 -34.02 -11.82 30.58
CA ALA A 834 -34.90 -11.94 31.73
C ALA A 834 -35.10 -10.58 32.43
N ARG A 835 -34.01 -9.88 32.75
CA ARG A 835 -34.07 -8.53 33.36
C ARG A 835 -34.79 -7.51 32.49
N LEU A 836 -34.62 -7.55 31.17
CA LEU A 836 -35.35 -6.67 30.25
C LEU A 836 -36.88 -6.88 30.36
N TYR A 837 -37.32 -8.13 30.57
CA TYR A 837 -38.73 -8.42 30.79
C TYR A 837 -39.20 -8.11 32.22
N GLU A 838 -38.32 -8.17 33.22
CA GLU A 838 -38.59 -7.64 34.58
C GLU A 838 -38.81 -6.13 34.56
N ASP A 839 -37.98 -5.39 33.82
CA ASP A 839 -38.14 -3.94 33.62
C ASP A 839 -39.47 -3.60 32.92
N LYS A 840 -39.95 -4.48 32.04
CA LYS A 840 -41.29 -4.40 31.43
C LYS A 840 -42.44 -4.82 32.36
N GLY A 841 -42.14 -5.13 33.63
CA GLY A 841 -43.11 -5.45 34.67
C GLY A 841 -43.58 -6.91 34.71
N TYR A 842 -42.78 -7.86 34.23
CA TYR A 842 -43.04 -9.29 34.38
C TYR A 842 -42.24 -9.87 35.55
N ASP A 843 -42.81 -10.83 36.27
CA ASP A 843 -42.04 -11.71 37.16
C ASP A 843 -41.37 -12.78 36.29
N THR A 844 -40.04 -12.78 36.20
CA THR A 844 -39.30 -13.71 35.33
C THR A 844 -38.60 -14.83 36.10
N ARG A 845 -38.44 -15.97 35.44
CA ARG A 845 -37.66 -17.11 35.94
C ARG A 845 -36.87 -17.73 34.79
N VAL A 846 -35.55 -17.68 34.89
CA VAL A 846 -34.63 -18.43 34.02
C VAL A 846 -34.69 -19.92 34.37
N THR A 847 -34.78 -20.77 33.36
CA THR A 847 -34.86 -22.22 33.53
C THR A 847 -33.46 -22.84 33.58
N GLN A 848 -33.23 -23.87 34.40
CA GLN A 848 -31.91 -24.50 34.52
C GLN A 848 -31.88 -25.90 33.88
N ARG A 849 -30.98 -26.08 32.90
CA ARG A 849 -30.53 -27.33 32.23
C ARG A 849 -31.50 -28.05 31.27
N ALA A 850 -31.09 -28.05 29.99
CA ALA A 850 -31.11 -29.07 28.93
C ALA A 850 -32.35 -29.95 28.60
N ASP A 851 -33.38 -30.05 29.44
CA ASP A 851 -34.55 -30.93 29.20
C ASP A 851 -35.88 -30.17 29.06
N ASP A 852 -35.87 -28.83 29.10
CA ASP A 852 -37.08 -27.98 29.13
C ASP A 852 -37.68 -27.65 27.75
N ARG A 853 -37.50 -28.55 26.77
CA ARG A 853 -38.13 -28.46 25.42
C ARG A 853 -37.80 -27.19 24.63
N GLY A 854 -36.78 -26.43 25.02
CA GLY A 854 -36.32 -25.21 24.33
C GLY A 854 -36.99 -23.91 24.81
N ILE A 855 -37.43 -23.86 26.06
CA ILE A 855 -37.83 -22.63 26.76
C ILE A 855 -36.65 -22.23 27.66
N ASP A 856 -36.21 -20.98 27.57
CA ASP A 856 -35.07 -20.51 28.34
C ASP A 856 -35.55 -19.65 29.53
N ILE A 857 -36.57 -18.80 29.32
CA ILE A 857 -37.15 -17.92 30.35
C ILE A 857 -38.68 -18.05 30.36
N ILE A 858 -39.29 -18.02 31.55
CA ILE A 858 -40.74 -17.88 31.73
C ILE A 858 -41.01 -16.54 32.39
N ALA A 859 -41.90 -15.73 31.80
CA ALA A 859 -42.25 -14.39 32.30
C ALA A 859 -43.76 -14.30 32.54
N GLU A 860 -44.16 -13.88 33.75
CA GLU A 860 -45.56 -13.85 34.19
C GLU A 860 -45.99 -12.44 34.62
N ASN A 861 -47.15 -11.99 34.13
CA ASN A 861 -47.78 -10.74 34.58
C ASN A 861 -49.29 -10.96 34.68
N GLY A 862 -49.76 -11.25 35.90
CA GLY A 862 -51.18 -11.50 36.18
C GLY A 862 -51.71 -12.76 35.48
N GLN A 863 -52.57 -12.59 34.47
CA GLN A 863 -53.12 -13.69 33.65
C GLN A 863 -52.31 -13.98 32.38
N ASN A 864 -51.29 -13.16 32.09
CA ASN A 864 -50.45 -13.29 30.92
C ASN A 864 -49.17 -14.04 31.29
N GLN A 865 -48.92 -15.16 30.64
CA GLN A 865 -47.67 -15.92 30.76
C GLN A 865 -47.00 -16.00 29.38
N LEU A 866 -45.72 -15.61 29.33
CA LEU A 866 -44.85 -15.69 28.16
C LEU A 866 -43.80 -16.78 28.38
N ILE A 867 -43.50 -17.52 27.32
CA ILE A 867 -42.27 -18.32 27.25
C ILE A 867 -41.31 -17.63 26.30
N ILE A 868 -40.06 -17.48 26.69
CA ILE A 868 -39.05 -16.77 25.91
C ILE A 868 -37.94 -17.76 25.60
N GLN A 869 -37.56 -17.81 24.34
CA GLN A 869 -36.40 -18.54 23.85
C GLN A 869 -35.33 -17.52 23.44
N ALA A 870 -34.18 -17.59 24.07
CA ALA A 870 -33.05 -16.70 23.83
C ALA A 870 -32.00 -17.44 22.99
N LYS A 871 -31.65 -16.86 21.84
CA LYS A 871 -30.66 -17.42 20.91
C LYS A 871 -29.55 -16.43 20.66
N ARG A 872 -28.48 -16.55 21.43
CA ARG A 872 -27.23 -15.85 21.15
C ARG A 872 -26.52 -16.54 19.97
N HIS A 873 -26.42 -15.82 18.85
CA HIS A 873 -25.76 -16.26 17.63
C HIS A 873 -24.78 -15.18 17.16
N SER A 874 -23.68 -15.61 16.53
CA SER A 874 -22.78 -14.72 15.78
C SER A 874 -23.52 -14.09 14.61
N PHE A 875 -23.04 -12.93 14.14
CA PHE A 875 -23.57 -12.25 12.95
C PHE A 875 -23.60 -13.22 11.75
N GLY A 876 -24.63 -13.13 10.89
CA GLY A 876 -24.86 -14.06 9.76
C GLY A 876 -25.55 -15.39 10.11
N ASN A 877 -25.54 -15.86 11.37
CA ASN A 877 -26.17 -17.13 11.76
C ASN A 877 -27.65 -16.94 12.15
N ASN A 878 -28.47 -16.59 11.16
CA ASN A 878 -29.89 -16.28 11.33
C ASN A 878 -30.71 -17.44 11.91
N VAL A 879 -31.65 -17.13 12.81
CA VAL A 879 -32.52 -18.15 13.41
C VAL A 879 -33.44 -18.75 12.34
N GLY A 880 -33.28 -20.07 12.15
CA GLY A 880 -34.03 -20.86 11.18
C GLY A 880 -35.41 -21.32 11.64
N ARG A 881 -36.24 -21.73 10.67
CA ARG A 881 -37.58 -22.33 10.87
C ARG A 881 -37.64 -23.45 11.93
N PRO A 882 -36.65 -24.36 12.07
CA PRO A 882 -36.71 -25.41 13.09
C PRO A 882 -36.84 -24.89 14.52
N THR A 883 -36.20 -23.76 14.84
CA THR A 883 -36.27 -23.12 16.16
C THR A 883 -37.70 -22.67 16.43
N VAL A 884 -38.31 -21.93 15.49
CA VAL A 884 -39.70 -21.45 15.60
C VAL A 884 -40.69 -22.61 15.81
N GLN A 885 -40.53 -23.71 15.07
CA GLN A 885 -41.38 -24.90 15.21
C GLN A 885 -41.24 -25.56 16.58
N LYS A 886 -40.02 -25.62 17.11
CA LYS A 886 -39.75 -26.13 18.45
C LYS A 886 -40.41 -25.25 19.51
N THR A 887 -40.32 -23.92 19.39
CA THR A 887 -40.99 -22.98 20.30
C THR A 887 -42.51 -23.12 20.27
N ILE A 888 -43.11 -23.29 19.09
CA ILE A 888 -44.57 -23.54 18.93
C ILE A 888 -44.98 -24.85 19.61
N GLY A 889 -44.17 -25.89 19.47
CA GLY A 889 -44.38 -27.17 20.17
C GLY A 889 -44.33 -27.02 21.68
N ALA A 890 -43.38 -26.23 22.19
CA ALA A 890 -43.26 -25.92 23.61
C ALA A 890 -44.47 -25.10 24.12
N LEU A 891 -44.90 -24.08 23.36
CA LEU A 891 -46.07 -23.25 23.67
C LEU A 891 -47.36 -24.08 23.78
N SER A 892 -47.52 -25.10 22.94
CA SER A 892 -48.70 -25.98 22.98
C SER A 892 -48.73 -26.90 24.20
N GLY A 893 -47.58 -27.10 24.86
CA GLY A 893 -47.42 -27.93 26.05
C GLY A 893 -47.46 -27.16 27.38
N THR A 894 -47.59 -25.83 27.34
CA THR A 894 -47.62 -24.95 28.53
C THR A 894 -48.95 -24.20 28.63
N SER A 895 -49.18 -23.50 29.76
CA SER A 895 -50.30 -22.58 29.94
C SER A 895 -50.05 -21.18 29.37
N ALA A 896 -48.93 -20.97 28.67
CA ALA A 896 -48.51 -19.67 28.19
C ALA A 896 -49.37 -19.16 27.03
N ASN A 897 -49.63 -17.85 27.02
CA ASN A 897 -50.47 -17.19 26.04
C ASN A 897 -49.72 -16.94 24.73
N MET A 898 -48.41 -16.69 24.82
CA MET A 898 -47.55 -16.30 23.70
C MET A 898 -46.11 -16.78 23.95
N ALA A 899 -45.36 -17.01 22.86
CA ALA A 899 -43.92 -17.21 22.92
C ALA A 899 -43.17 -16.04 22.28
N VAL A 900 -42.01 -15.70 22.83
CA VAL A 900 -41.08 -14.72 22.25
C VAL A 900 -39.79 -15.45 21.90
N ILE A 901 -39.25 -15.17 20.71
CA ILE A 901 -37.91 -15.62 20.33
C ILE A 901 -37.05 -14.37 20.21
N VAL A 902 -35.99 -14.30 21.01
CA VAL A 902 -35.04 -13.19 21.08
C VAL A 902 -33.69 -13.68 20.56
N THR A 903 -33.04 -12.93 19.69
CA THR A 903 -31.72 -13.28 19.17
C THR A 903 -30.85 -12.06 18.94
N THR A 904 -29.53 -12.22 19.07
CA THR A 904 -28.52 -11.20 18.69
C THR A 904 -28.32 -11.10 17.17
N ALA A 905 -28.79 -12.08 16.40
CA ALA A 905 -28.73 -12.10 14.94
C ALA A 905 -30.10 -11.71 14.31
N GLY A 906 -30.34 -12.11 13.06
CA GLY A 906 -31.63 -11.99 12.39
C GLY A 906 -32.45 -13.28 12.39
N PHE A 907 -33.56 -13.25 11.66
CA PHE A 907 -34.41 -14.42 11.39
C PHE A 907 -34.44 -14.70 9.90
N THR A 908 -34.29 -15.96 9.51
CA THR A 908 -34.45 -16.38 8.11
C THR A 908 -35.88 -16.09 7.62
N GLN A 909 -36.07 -15.87 6.33
CA GLN A 909 -37.39 -15.65 5.74
C GLN A 909 -38.37 -16.79 6.07
N SER A 910 -37.90 -18.04 5.99
CA SER A 910 -38.68 -19.22 6.37
C SER A 910 -39.13 -19.25 7.84
N ALA A 911 -38.35 -18.65 8.75
CA ALA A 911 -38.72 -18.51 10.16
C ALA A 911 -39.79 -17.42 10.36
N LYS A 912 -39.66 -16.27 9.67
CA LYS A 912 -40.65 -15.19 9.68
C LYS A 912 -42.00 -15.68 9.15
N GLU A 913 -42.01 -16.42 8.05
CA GLU A 913 -43.23 -17.01 7.48
C GLU A 913 -43.89 -18.03 8.41
N GLU A 914 -43.10 -18.91 9.04
CA GLU A 914 -43.63 -19.90 9.99
C GLU A 914 -44.23 -19.21 11.22
N ALA A 915 -43.58 -18.18 11.76
CA ALA A 915 -44.13 -17.36 12.85
C ALA A 915 -45.44 -16.66 12.41
N GLY A 916 -45.48 -16.14 11.19
CA GLY A 916 -46.65 -15.50 10.58
C GLY A 916 -47.87 -16.42 10.44
N ARG A 917 -47.69 -17.75 10.37
CA ARG A 917 -48.81 -18.71 10.41
C ARG A 917 -49.49 -18.81 11.78
N HIS A 918 -48.84 -18.29 12.83
CA HIS A 918 -49.31 -18.31 14.22
C HIS A 918 -49.51 -16.87 14.75
N ILE A 919 -50.25 -16.06 13.98
CA ILE A 919 -50.54 -14.65 14.25
C ILE A 919 -50.99 -14.44 15.71
N GLY A 920 -50.29 -13.55 16.42
CA GLY A 920 -50.60 -13.16 17.79
C GLY A 920 -50.19 -14.17 18.86
N ARG A 921 -49.47 -15.25 18.50
CA ARG A 921 -48.95 -16.24 19.46
C ARG A 921 -47.43 -16.36 19.48
N ILE A 922 -46.73 -15.87 18.46
CA ILE A 922 -45.25 -15.84 18.37
C ILE A 922 -44.79 -14.41 18.09
N LYS A 923 -43.87 -13.86 18.91
CA LYS A 923 -43.16 -12.60 18.67
C LYS A 923 -41.69 -12.91 18.36
N LEU A 924 -41.15 -12.28 17.31
CA LEU A 924 -39.73 -12.34 16.96
C LEU A 924 -39.08 -11.01 17.35
N VAL A 925 -37.92 -11.05 17.99
CA VAL A 925 -37.10 -9.89 18.37
C VAL A 925 -35.67 -10.15 17.89
N ASN A 926 -35.23 -9.42 16.87
CA ASN A 926 -33.88 -9.55 16.29
C ASN A 926 -32.88 -8.65 17.03
N GLY A 927 -31.60 -8.72 16.64
CA GLY A 927 -30.50 -7.96 17.27
C GLY A 927 -30.81 -6.46 17.39
N PRO A 928 -31.09 -5.74 16.28
CA PRO A 928 -31.43 -4.31 16.35
C PRO A 928 -32.65 -3.99 17.22
N GLN A 929 -33.71 -4.81 17.16
CA GLN A 929 -34.89 -4.64 18.02
C GLN A 929 -34.59 -4.90 19.49
N LEU A 930 -33.69 -5.84 19.80
CA LEU A 930 -33.26 -6.11 21.17
C LEU A 930 -32.51 -4.90 21.74
N ILE A 931 -31.57 -4.34 20.99
CA ILE A 931 -30.82 -3.14 21.39
C ILE A 931 -31.76 -1.95 21.60
N SER A 932 -32.68 -1.72 20.65
CA SER A 932 -33.72 -0.69 20.78
C SER A 932 -34.61 -0.90 22.02
N GLU A 933 -34.94 -2.15 22.37
CA GLU A 933 -35.71 -2.46 23.58
C GLU A 933 -34.87 -2.30 24.87
N LEU A 934 -33.56 -2.55 24.83
CA LEU A 934 -32.62 -2.34 25.95
C LEU A 934 -32.36 -0.86 26.22
N ASN A 935 -32.14 -0.05 25.18
CA ASN A 935 -31.92 1.40 25.29
C ASN A 935 -33.17 2.17 25.76
N LYS A 936 -34.35 1.55 25.66
CA LYS A 936 -35.62 2.06 26.23
C LYS A 936 -35.87 1.60 27.67
N SER A 937 -35.07 0.67 28.18
CA SER A 937 -35.21 0.12 29.53
C SER A 937 -34.37 0.91 30.54
N HIS A 938 -34.54 0.63 31.83
CA HIS A 938 -33.65 1.20 32.86
C HIS A 938 -32.32 0.42 33.00
N LEU A 939 -32.08 -0.56 32.12
CA LEU A 939 -30.84 -1.33 32.09
C LEU A 939 -29.85 -0.59 31.20
N THR A 940 -28.73 -0.13 31.76
CA THR A 940 -27.56 0.39 31.03
C THR A 940 -26.44 -0.65 31.08
N PRO A 941 -25.50 -0.69 30.12
CA PRO A 941 -24.34 -1.60 30.14
C PRO A 941 -23.57 -1.55 31.48
N VAL A 942 -23.23 -0.34 31.92
CA VAL A 942 -22.49 -0.07 33.18
C VAL A 942 -23.21 -0.61 34.43
N ALA A 943 -24.53 -0.37 34.53
CA ALA A 943 -25.33 -0.88 35.64
C ALA A 943 -25.45 -2.42 35.62
N TYR A 944 -25.50 -3.03 34.44
CA TYR A 944 -25.59 -4.48 34.31
C TYR A 944 -24.29 -5.17 34.73
N GLU A 945 -23.13 -4.65 34.36
CA GLU A 945 -21.81 -5.14 34.81
C GLU A 945 -21.65 -5.01 36.33
N THR A 946 -22.06 -3.87 36.90
CA THR A 946 -22.04 -3.66 38.35
C THR A 946 -22.90 -4.69 39.07
N LEU A 947 -24.10 -4.98 38.55
CA LEU A 947 -25.02 -6.00 39.06
C LEU A 947 -24.51 -7.44 38.89
N GLN A 948 -23.56 -7.71 37.99
CA GLN A 948 -22.88 -9.01 37.91
C GLN A 948 -21.74 -9.13 38.93
N SER A 949 -20.98 -8.04 39.15
CA SER A 949 -19.81 -8.02 40.03
C SER A 949 -20.14 -8.12 41.53
N ASP A 950 -21.30 -7.61 41.97
CA ASP A 950 -21.73 -7.65 43.38
C ASP A 950 -22.18 -9.03 43.89
N GLY A 951 -22.18 -10.05 43.03
CA GLY A 951 -22.54 -11.43 43.39
C GLY A 951 -24.04 -11.60 43.63
N LEU A 952 -24.67 -12.48 42.83
CA LEU A 952 -26.07 -12.86 43.00
C LEU A 952 -26.33 -13.42 44.42
N PRO A 953 -27.43 -13.04 45.10
CA PRO A 953 -28.00 -13.83 46.19
C PRO A 953 -28.37 -15.26 45.77
#